data_AF-A0A8C2T4H7-F1
#
_entry.id   AF-A0A8C2T4H7-F1
#
_cell.length_a   1.000
_cell.length_b   1.000
_cell.length_c   1.000
_cell.angle_alpha   90.00
_cell.angle_beta   90.00
_cell.angle_gamma   90.00
#
_symmetry.space_group_name_H-M   'P 1'
#
loop_
_entity.id
_entity.type
_entity.pdbx_description
1 polymer ?
#
loop_
_entity_poly.entity_id
_entity_poly.type
_entity_poly.pdbx_seq_one_letter_code
_entity_poly.pdbx_strand_id
1 'polypeptide(L)'
;MIEIMNLSSPVSHVNRETKRLCSKKSGSQSLQNSTASELDVAEDLKRKLCQAKEEKVDIIIKHNQELRDYEIQIVKLRSEFEKGEAIRQSLEYALAVAKKDARLRICTAEEKLSDARNKLAELQVLNEQLQQRLVESEKTFHIAQQKWKEQQQKLASEKDDILRTHKDEYELLLKERGELESVLQKQNSALQNLSKKMKDMELEHCDCCELLTRQVHKLEYSAEQEERLKKELEAATDRIKQLEESIEAERAAHLKSKFNLEITQMRIHELEGALQMEKVSQAEALSDLEMIRKELKEVENAYEREKQNAQVNLEKVNRLEREYIFTNKQMNEKIEEKEEVIKDLSERLRENEKTRRELQEKLAMAKKHQVFVTETYENNMMELKLLLDSFAMSGQRTAGTCKDKDKPSSLSVLETLRCTLTAYQNKLEDTSNELKKMNALCENTRKELEISKDKMYVLSQELKEAQDKLANANKELNHLHTECAERVALIGTLQMELQNVQQCWEEEKIRAAESENEIQKLTRAYRKDMEEKLTFLHGLYQHLVVGCVLIKQPEGILDRFSWSELCAVLQENVDALILDLNRANEKISHLECICKKKSDTMKELQRSQEDEINKMAEQMKAQESCWQKQKKYLEQQYSDLLGEVHARAQEYQETAEKNKEKISVLEKRRDQLALENLYVKNTLTQIQKEHSSLLAACALLAGALYPLYGRSCAMSLQRDLLQDQVNVYELVNQQIRTLVHVLSGVEEEKEDDGKIKRKKFKGLIHVFRRGVITVLAANRLKVLAQSSSSLFSLINGFKEGIGILVCVGDSKGKHNMSRHNEEGIRCVEALNWFTSSDLLTAIISSVTELQDVICKTDPKSSVSGRLLVSAARNSFSKLMDKLNVIMETIPLDSSRSIAYVEKNSLIQRLARGLHKINARALEAGSCDRQPIMKSIASLQKQIFEFTQRLHTVEVERRSLRLELAEFKLNFSKMKQEADKAQSLKEQLSLFKQSKLIAHKRFGSASEELNNALHWEHQAQVLLNEQAQQLQELNNKLELHSSEEADKNQVLSETVKRLSEAKMELRRKDQSLRQLNRLLTQLEQDKRQLKESIHDAESALCMAAKDREFIINQMKSVESTLHTVRDQTLLSWTAATRNDFTLQLPKLHLETFAVEGLKGGPEVVAFQEQNTDKNTVSEMKREKPRKC
;
A
#
# COMPACT_ATOMS: atom_id res chain seq x y z
N MET A 1 -12.83 69.82 -65.48
CA MET A 1 -13.76 70.73 -66.19
C MET A 1 -13.59 70.51 -67.68
N ILE A 2 -14.64 70.76 -68.46
CA ILE A 2 -14.72 70.53 -69.91
C ILE A 2 -15.05 71.87 -70.57
N GLU A 3 -14.39 72.21 -71.68
CA GLU A 3 -14.85 73.01 -72.83
C GLU A 3 -13.61 73.18 -73.77
N ILE A 4 -13.58 72.80 -75.06
CA ILE A 4 -14.41 73.04 -76.27
C ILE A 4 -13.76 74.10 -77.19
N MET A 5 -13.92 73.91 -78.52
CA MET A 5 -13.33 74.61 -79.68
C MET A 5 -11.89 74.19 -80.05
N ASN A 6 -11.53 73.65 -81.24
CA ASN A 6 -11.97 73.66 -82.67
C ASN A 6 -11.36 74.75 -83.58
N LEU A 7 -11.02 74.31 -84.82
CA LEU A 7 -10.61 75.08 -86.02
C LEU A 7 -9.18 75.69 -85.96
N SER A 8 -8.38 75.78 -87.05
CA SER A 8 -8.55 75.33 -88.45
C SER A 8 -7.19 75.10 -89.17
N SER A 9 -7.25 74.59 -90.41
CA SER A 9 -6.21 74.60 -91.48
C SER A 9 -6.92 74.98 -92.81
N PRO A 10 -6.32 75.08 -94.02
CA PRO A 10 -4.90 74.98 -94.48
C PRO A 10 -4.50 76.09 -95.55
N VAL A 11 -3.56 75.78 -96.47
CA VAL A 11 -3.39 76.31 -97.87
C VAL A 11 -2.49 77.55 -98.16
N SER A 12 -1.20 77.27 -98.39
CA SER A 12 -0.33 77.49 -99.58
C SER A 12 -0.38 78.70 -100.57
N HIS A 13 0.73 78.78 -101.34
CA HIS A 13 1.00 79.48 -102.63
C HIS A 13 1.31 81.00 -102.63
N VAL A 14 2.03 81.62 -103.59
CA VAL A 14 3.16 81.31 -104.54
C VAL A 14 3.10 82.34 -105.70
N ASN A 15 4.22 82.62 -106.40
CA ASN A 15 4.36 83.57 -107.55
C ASN A 15 4.23 85.06 -107.16
N ARG A 16 4.75 86.09 -107.86
CA ARG A 16 5.65 86.29 -109.04
C ARG A 16 6.15 87.77 -108.99
N GLU A 17 6.94 88.38 -109.88
CA GLU A 17 7.46 88.03 -111.22
C GLU A 17 8.85 88.67 -111.50
N THR A 18 9.40 88.43 -112.69
CA THR A 18 10.65 89.02 -113.23
C THR A 18 10.38 90.21 -114.15
N LYS A 19 11.40 91.09 -114.36
CA LYS A 19 11.82 91.68 -115.66
C LYS A 19 13.12 92.52 -115.47
N ARG A 20 14.23 92.27 -116.20
CA ARG A 20 14.64 92.77 -117.56
C ARG A 20 15.02 94.27 -117.57
N LEU A 21 16.03 94.79 -118.31
CA LEU A 21 17.09 94.24 -119.19
C LEU A 21 18.18 95.34 -119.48
N CYS A 22 19.21 94.99 -120.28
CA CYS A 22 20.05 95.77 -121.24
C CYS A 22 19.94 97.32 -121.37
N SER A 23 20.97 98.08 -121.80
CA SER A 23 22.30 97.72 -122.38
C SER A 23 23.31 98.91 -122.47
N LYS A 24 24.54 98.57 -122.90
CA LYS A 24 25.55 99.35 -123.66
C LYS A 24 24.94 100.42 -124.64
N LYS A 25 25.65 101.45 -125.16
CA LYS A 25 27.09 101.54 -125.53
C LYS A 25 27.54 102.99 -125.90
N SER A 26 28.85 103.28 -125.75
CA SER A 26 29.76 104.11 -126.59
C SER A 26 29.39 105.51 -127.15
N GLY A 27 30.39 106.40 -127.08
CA GLY A 27 30.53 107.66 -127.84
C GLY A 27 31.71 108.47 -127.25
N SER A 28 32.99 108.29 -127.60
CA SER A 28 33.72 107.98 -128.86
C SER A 28 34.08 109.23 -129.68
N GLN A 29 35.39 109.38 -129.98
CA GLN A 29 35.99 110.46 -130.78
C GLN A 29 35.79 111.87 -130.15
N SER A 30 36.50 112.95 -130.48
CA SER A 30 37.45 113.34 -131.54
C SER A 30 38.35 114.49 -130.98
N LEU A 31 39.42 115.07 -131.56
CA LEU A 31 40.15 115.11 -132.85
C LEU A 31 41.66 115.33 -132.50
N GLN A 32 42.65 114.62 -133.09
CA GLN A 32 43.53 115.03 -134.21
C GLN A 32 44.59 116.14 -133.97
N ASN A 33 45.73 115.95 -134.65
CA ASN A 33 46.72 116.97 -135.08
C ASN A 33 47.66 117.62 -134.04
N SER A 34 48.75 116.92 -133.66
CA SER A 34 50.12 117.39 -133.99
C SER A 34 51.24 116.39 -133.60
N THR A 35 52.33 116.42 -134.36
CA THR A 35 53.72 116.06 -134.00
C THR A 35 54.00 115.21 -132.75
N ALA A 36 54.16 113.90 -132.95
CA ALA A 36 55.26 113.09 -132.39
C ALA A 36 55.63 113.24 -130.89
N SER A 37 54.67 113.05 -129.96
CA SER A 37 55.05 112.79 -128.55
C SER A 37 54.07 111.97 -127.67
N GLU A 38 52.76 111.88 -127.97
CA GLU A 38 51.76 111.62 -126.90
C GLU A 38 50.89 110.33 -127.01
N LEU A 39 51.14 109.41 -127.95
CA LEU A 39 50.15 108.37 -128.28
C LEU A 39 49.92 107.26 -127.22
N ASP A 40 50.87 107.02 -126.31
CA ASP A 40 50.95 105.80 -125.48
C ASP A 40 49.94 105.76 -124.30
N VAL A 41 49.40 106.91 -123.89
CA VAL A 41 48.59 107.06 -122.66
C VAL A 41 47.16 106.50 -122.80
N ALA A 42 46.61 106.46 -124.02
CA ALA A 42 45.18 106.18 -124.25
C ALA A 42 44.79 104.69 -124.15
N GLU A 43 45.76 103.77 -124.32
CA GLU A 43 45.49 102.33 -124.34
C GLU A 43 45.35 101.75 -122.91
N ASP A 44 46.13 102.26 -121.97
CA ASP A 44 46.22 101.79 -120.59
C ASP A 44 44.97 102.13 -119.75
N LEU A 45 44.41 103.33 -119.94
CA LEU A 45 43.17 103.77 -119.28
C LEU A 45 41.95 102.87 -119.59
N LYS A 46 41.90 102.25 -120.78
CA LYS A 46 40.83 101.31 -121.12
C LYS A 46 40.93 100.00 -120.34
N ARG A 47 42.15 99.49 -120.10
CA ARG A 47 42.37 98.24 -119.36
C ARG A 47 41.89 98.40 -117.92
N LYS A 48 42.31 99.48 -117.27
CA LYS A 48 41.93 99.86 -115.90
C LYS A 48 40.40 99.98 -115.71
N LEU A 49 39.67 100.54 -116.69
CA LEU A 49 38.21 100.68 -116.61
C LEU A 49 37.43 99.35 -116.76
N CYS A 50 37.96 98.37 -117.49
CA CYS A 50 37.37 97.03 -117.55
C CYS A 50 37.59 96.26 -116.25
N GLN A 51 38.84 96.27 -115.77
CA GLN A 51 39.27 95.58 -114.55
C GLN A 51 38.44 96.00 -113.33
N ALA A 52 38.27 97.32 -113.12
CA ALA A 52 37.45 97.88 -112.04
C ALA A 52 35.94 97.53 -112.12
N LYS A 53 35.44 97.01 -113.25
CA LYS A 53 34.04 96.53 -113.39
C LYS A 53 33.89 95.05 -113.09
N GLU A 54 34.89 94.24 -113.41
CA GLU A 54 34.94 92.84 -113.01
C GLU A 54 35.11 92.76 -111.48
N GLU A 55 36.06 93.52 -110.91
CA GLU A 55 36.25 93.68 -109.46
C GLU A 55 34.94 94.06 -108.73
N LYS A 56 34.15 95.01 -109.28
CA LYS A 56 32.88 95.40 -108.66
C LYS A 56 31.82 94.29 -108.70
N VAL A 57 31.79 93.47 -109.76
CA VAL A 57 30.87 92.33 -109.84
C VAL A 57 31.30 91.24 -108.86
N ASP A 58 32.59 90.95 -108.76
CA ASP A 58 33.14 89.96 -107.80
C ASP A 58 32.90 90.36 -106.34
N ILE A 59 33.01 91.66 -106.01
CA ILE A 59 32.63 92.19 -104.68
C ILE A 59 31.14 91.95 -104.40
N ILE A 60 30.25 92.19 -105.36
CA ILE A 60 28.81 91.96 -105.21
C ILE A 60 28.49 90.45 -105.11
N ILE A 61 29.21 89.59 -105.84
CA ILE A 61 29.06 88.14 -105.73
C ILE A 61 29.52 87.65 -104.35
N LYS A 62 30.68 88.10 -103.87
CA LYS A 62 31.17 87.79 -102.51
C LYS A 62 30.18 88.24 -101.44
N HIS A 63 29.71 89.48 -101.49
CA HIS A 63 28.78 90.01 -100.49
C HIS A 63 27.44 89.26 -100.46
N ASN A 64 26.90 88.87 -101.62
CA ASN A 64 25.69 88.03 -101.71
C ASN A 64 25.95 86.56 -101.31
N GLN A 65 27.19 86.10 -101.34
CA GLN A 65 27.57 84.79 -100.81
C GLN A 65 27.64 84.86 -99.28
N GLU A 66 28.38 85.82 -98.73
CA GLU A 66 28.49 86.13 -97.30
C GLU A 66 27.11 86.32 -96.65
N LEU A 67 26.22 87.12 -97.25
CA LEU A 67 24.86 87.31 -96.76
C LEU A 67 24.07 85.99 -96.67
N ARG A 68 24.17 85.12 -97.67
CA ARG A 68 23.49 83.80 -97.63
C ARG A 68 24.12 82.86 -96.62
N ASP A 69 25.44 82.89 -96.45
CA ASP A 69 26.13 82.11 -95.42
C ASP A 69 25.76 82.60 -94.00
N TYR A 70 25.52 83.90 -93.81
CA TYR A 70 24.96 84.46 -92.57
C TYR A 70 23.47 84.12 -92.37
N GLU A 71 22.63 84.18 -93.41
CA GLU A 71 21.22 83.73 -93.32
C GLU A 71 21.13 82.24 -92.95
N ILE A 72 21.96 81.39 -93.55
CA ILE A 72 22.05 79.96 -93.23
C ILE A 72 22.50 79.76 -91.78
N GLN A 73 23.46 80.55 -91.28
CA GLN A 73 23.86 80.52 -89.86
C GLN A 73 22.72 80.97 -88.93
N ILE A 74 21.99 82.03 -89.25
CA ILE A 74 20.85 82.51 -88.47
C ILE A 74 19.73 81.46 -88.42
N VAL A 75 19.43 80.78 -89.53
CA VAL A 75 18.43 79.69 -89.56
C VAL A 75 18.89 78.48 -88.73
N LYS A 76 20.18 78.09 -88.82
CA LYS A 76 20.74 77.03 -87.97
C LYS A 76 20.62 77.38 -86.48
N LEU A 77 21.09 78.56 -86.07
CA LEU A 77 21.05 79.03 -84.69
C LEU A 77 19.63 79.13 -84.14
N ARG A 78 18.65 79.56 -84.95
CA ARG A 78 17.22 79.51 -84.57
C ARG A 78 16.75 78.08 -84.35
N SER A 79 17.07 77.14 -85.26
CA SER A 79 16.68 75.73 -85.10
C SER A 79 17.36 75.05 -83.92
N GLU A 80 18.54 75.50 -83.50
CA GLU A 80 19.26 75.02 -82.31
C GLU A 80 18.67 75.63 -81.03
N PHE A 81 18.31 76.92 -81.05
CA PHE A 81 17.59 77.57 -79.97
C PHE A 81 16.21 76.95 -79.73
N GLU A 82 15.42 76.71 -80.78
CA GLU A 82 14.11 76.06 -80.69
C GLU A 82 14.20 74.62 -80.13
N LYS A 83 15.23 73.85 -80.52
CA LYS A 83 15.52 72.54 -79.91
C LYS A 83 15.93 72.66 -78.44
N GLY A 84 16.80 73.61 -78.11
CA GLY A 84 17.22 73.88 -76.73
C GLY A 84 16.05 74.29 -75.83
N GLU A 85 15.13 75.09 -76.35
CA GLU A 85 13.91 75.53 -75.66
C GLU A 85 12.91 74.38 -75.47
N ALA A 86 12.71 73.53 -76.48
CA ALA A 86 11.90 72.31 -76.33
C ALA A 86 12.51 71.33 -75.30
N ILE A 87 13.84 71.20 -75.28
CA ILE A 87 14.57 70.43 -74.26
C ILE A 87 14.36 71.06 -72.88
N ARG A 88 14.51 72.39 -72.73
CA ARG A 88 14.27 73.11 -71.47
C ARG A 88 12.86 72.85 -70.92
N GLN A 89 11.83 72.99 -71.76
CA GLN A 89 10.44 72.76 -71.37
C GLN A 89 10.17 71.31 -70.97
N SER A 90 10.72 70.32 -71.69
CA SER A 90 10.57 68.91 -71.33
C SER A 90 11.29 68.54 -70.02
N LEU A 91 12.47 69.12 -69.76
CA LEU A 91 13.18 68.99 -68.49
C LEU A 91 12.42 69.65 -67.34
N GLU A 92 11.84 70.84 -67.54
CA GLU A 92 11.03 71.52 -66.52
C GLU A 92 9.77 70.71 -66.16
N TYR A 93 9.10 70.12 -67.15
CA TYR A 93 7.98 69.19 -66.91
C TYR A 93 8.43 67.95 -66.13
N ALA A 94 9.53 67.30 -66.53
CA ALA A 94 10.07 66.14 -65.82
C ALA A 94 10.46 66.47 -64.37
N LEU A 95 11.05 67.66 -64.13
CA LEU A 95 11.43 68.16 -62.82
C LEU A 95 10.19 68.49 -61.97
N ALA A 96 9.11 69.00 -62.57
CA ALA A 96 7.83 69.23 -61.89
C ALA A 96 7.16 67.91 -61.48
N VAL A 97 7.17 66.88 -62.34
CA VAL A 97 6.68 65.52 -62.02
C VAL A 97 7.53 64.91 -60.90
N ALA A 98 8.86 64.92 -61.02
CA ALA A 98 9.76 64.41 -59.98
C ALA A 98 9.56 65.12 -58.63
N LYS A 99 9.31 66.44 -58.61
CA LYS A 99 8.95 67.19 -57.40
C LYS A 99 7.60 66.76 -56.81
N LYS A 100 6.60 66.45 -57.64
CA LYS A 100 5.30 65.93 -57.19
C LYS A 100 5.44 64.55 -56.56
N ASP A 101 6.16 63.65 -57.22
CA ASP A 101 6.37 62.28 -56.74
C ASP A 101 7.24 62.24 -55.48
N ALA A 102 8.26 63.10 -55.38
CA ALA A 102 9.04 63.27 -54.17
C ALA A 102 8.18 63.76 -53.00
N ARG A 103 7.30 64.74 -53.21
CA ARG A 103 6.34 65.20 -52.18
C ARG A 103 5.37 64.10 -51.77
N LEU A 104 4.83 63.33 -52.71
CA LEU A 104 3.92 62.22 -52.39
C LEU A 104 4.63 61.16 -51.54
N ARG A 105 5.88 60.80 -51.89
CA ARG A 105 6.72 59.89 -51.11
C ARG A 105 6.99 60.42 -49.70
N ILE A 106 7.29 61.72 -49.55
CA ILE A 106 7.48 62.37 -48.25
C ILE A 106 6.21 62.22 -47.40
N CYS A 107 5.03 62.59 -47.91
CA CYS A 107 3.79 62.45 -47.14
C CYS A 107 3.51 60.99 -46.73
N THR A 108 3.69 60.02 -47.63
CA THR A 108 3.53 58.59 -47.25
C THR A 108 4.60 58.06 -46.29
N ALA A 109 5.72 58.77 -46.13
CA ALA A 109 6.74 58.47 -45.11
C ALA A 109 6.40 59.17 -43.78
N GLU A 110 5.87 60.39 -43.82
CA GLU A 110 5.38 61.12 -42.65
C GLU A 110 4.19 60.41 -41.99
N GLU A 111 3.24 59.90 -42.79
CA GLU A 111 2.14 59.04 -42.33
C GLU A 111 2.67 57.79 -41.61
N LYS A 112 3.58 57.03 -42.24
CA LYS A 112 4.19 55.83 -41.64
C LYS A 112 5.02 56.14 -40.39
N LEU A 113 5.67 57.31 -40.34
CA LEU A 113 6.37 57.78 -39.13
C LEU A 113 5.39 58.18 -38.02
N SER A 114 4.19 58.69 -38.36
CA SER A 114 3.13 58.94 -37.40
C SER A 114 2.58 57.63 -36.83
N ASP A 115 2.27 56.65 -37.69
CA ASP A 115 1.81 55.33 -37.27
C ASP A 115 2.87 54.62 -36.40
N ALA A 116 4.15 54.69 -36.77
CA ALA A 116 5.23 54.13 -35.99
C ALA A 116 5.40 54.81 -34.61
N ARG A 117 5.20 56.14 -34.53
CA ARG A 117 5.20 56.88 -33.24
C ARG A 117 4.00 56.49 -32.37
N ASN A 118 2.82 56.33 -32.95
CA ASN A 118 1.64 55.86 -32.24
C ASN A 118 1.86 54.44 -31.70
N LYS A 119 2.43 53.54 -32.52
CA LYS A 119 2.82 52.18 -32.11
C LYS A 119 3.85 52.17 -30.99
N LEU A 120 4.82 53.10 -31.02
CA LEU A 120 5.81 53.24 -29.97
C LEU A 120 5.19 53.72 -28.65
N ALA A 121 4.23 54.64 -28.70
CA ALA A 121 3.50 55.09 -27.52
C ALA A 121 2.61 53.98 -26.91
N GLU A 122 1.92 53.19 -27.74
CA GLU A 122 1.19 51.99 -27.30
C GLU A 122 2.12 51.01 -26.56
N LEU A 123 3.31 50.75 -27.12
CA LEU A 123 4.31 49.86 -26.53
C LEU A 123 4.96 50.42 -25.26
N GLN A 124 5.13 51.75 -25.16
CA GLN A 124 5.61 52.41 -23.94
C GLN A 124 4.61 52.23 -22.80
N VAL A 125 3.32 52.51 -23.01
CA VAL A 125 2.26 52.31 -22.00
C VAL A 125 2.13 50.84 -21.61
N LEU A 126 2.27 49.90 -22.55
CA LEU A 126 2.28 48.47 -22.24
C LEU A 126 3.51 48.07 -21.41
N ASN A 127 4.69 48.62 -21.71
CA ASN A 127 5.91 48.37 -20.94
C ASN A 127 5.82 48.93 -19.51
N GLU A 128 5.26 50.13 -19.33
CA GLU A 128 4.97 50.71 -18.00
C GLU A 128 4.01 49.81 -17.19
N GLN A 129 2.94 49.30 -17.81
CA GLN A 129 2.02 48.35 -17.16
C GLN A 129 2.69 47.02 -16.79
N LEU A 130 3.60 46.51 -17.64
CA LEU A 130 4.37 45.30 -17.35
C LEU A 130 5.39 45.52 -16.22
N GLN A 131 6.06 46.68 -16.19
CA GLN A 131 6.95 47.08 -15.08
C GLN A 131 6.19 47.24 -13.76
N GLN A 132 5.00 47.86 -13.78
CA GLN A 132 4.16 47.95 -12.59
C GLN A 132 3.76 46.56 -12.09
N ARG A 133 3.30 45.66 -12.96
CA ARG A 133 2.96 44.27 -12.60
C ARG A 133 4.16 43.48 -12.08
N LEU A 134 5.35 43.72 -12.61
CA LEU A 134 6.59 43.10 -12.13
C LEU A 134 6.89 43.56 -10.70
N VAL A 135 6.85 44.87 -10.43
CA VAL A 135 7.05 45.45 -9.09
C VAL A 135 5.97 45.01 -8.09
N GLU A 136 4.72 44.83 -8.53
CA GLU A 136 3.64 44.26 -7.72
C GLU A 136 3.89 42.78 -7.41
N SER A 137 4.32 42.00 -8.41
CA SER A 137 4.70 40.59 -8.24
C SER A 137 5.87 40.44 -7.27
N GLU A 138 6.94 41.22 -7.41
CA GLU A 138 8.10 41.24 -6.50
C GLU A 138 7.70 41.56 -5.05
N LYS A 139 6.80 42.53 -4.85
CA LYS A 139 6.25 42.84 -3.51
C LYS A 139 5.49 41.65 -2.93
N THR A 140 4.60 41.00 -3.71
CA THR A 140 3.89 39.81 -3.22
C THR A 140 4.83 38.64 -2.94
N PHE A 141 5.87 38.44 -3.76
CA PHE A 141 6.90 37.43 -3.55
C PHE A 141 7.71 37.69 -2.28
N HIS A 142 8.15 38.92 -2.03
CA HIS A 142 8.85 39.26 -0.77
C HIS A 142 7.96 39.06 0.47
N ILE A 143 6.66 39.42 0.41
CA ILE A 143 5.72 39.17 1.51
C ILE A 143 5.53 37.66 1.74
N ALA A 144 5.43 36.85 0.68
CA ALA A 144 5.34 35.39 0.78
C ALA A 144 6.65 34.78 1.34
N GLN A 145 7.80 35.25 0.87
CA GLN A 145 9.12 34.82 1.33
C GLN A 145 9.35 35.17 2.81
N GLN A 146 8.90 36.35 3.26
CA GLN A 146 8.96 36.73 4.67
C GLN A 146 8.06 35.82 5.52
N LYS A 147 6.79 35.63 5.14
CA LYS A 147 5.88 34.71 5.85
C LYS A 147 6.41 33.28 5.92
N TRP A 148 7.05 32.80 4.86
CA TRP A 148 7.70 31.49 4.85
C TRP A 148 8.88 31.43 5.83
N LYS A 149 9.72 32.47 5.91
CA LYS A 149 10.80 32.56 6.93
C LYS A 149 10.23 32.59 8.35
N GLU A 150 9.17 33.35 8.59
CA GLU A 150 8.48 33.41 9.89
C GLU A 150 7.87 32.04 10.28
N GLN A 151 7.31 31.30 9.32
CA GLN A 151 6.82 29.94 9.53
C GLN A 151 7.95 28.94 9.80
N GLN A 152 9.05 28.99 9.05
CA GLN A 152 10.24 28.17 9.31
C GLN A 152 10.82 28.44 10.70
N GLN A 153 10.89 29.71 11.12
CA GLN A 153 11.39 30.07 12.45
C GLN A 153 10.48 29.56 13.57
N LYS A 154 9.14 29.60 13.40
CA LYS A 154 8.20 29.00 14.35
C LYS A 154 8.34 27.49 14.44
N LEU A 155 8.39 26.80 13.29
CA LEU A 155 8.61 25.36 13.21
C LEU A 155 9.98 24.93 13.76
N ALA A 156 10.99 25.81 13.74
CA ALA A 156 12.26 25.60 14.41
C ALA A 156 12.10 25.69 15.95
N SER A 157 11.50 26.77 16.48
CA SER A 157 11.26 26.88 17.93
C SER A 157 10.36 25.77 18.48
N GLU A 158 9.32 25.36 17.74
CA GLU A 158 8.44 24.24 18.12
C GLU A 158 9.23 22.92 18.18
N LYS A 159 10.16 22.69 17.24
CA LYS A 159 11.07 21.52 17.29
C LYS A 159 12.06 21.61 18.45
N ASP A 160 12.64 22.78 18.71
CA ASP A 160 13.61 22.97 19.79
C ASP A 160 12.95 22.83 21.18
N ASP A 161 11.67 23.18 21.31
CA ASP A 161 10.88 22.94 22.51
C ASP A 161 10.50 21.45 22.65
N ILE A 162 10.06 20.78 21.59
CA ILE A 162 9.78 19.32 21.58
C ILE A 162 11.05 18.50 21.87
N LEU A 163 12.20 18.89 21.32
CA LEU A 163 13.50 18.27 21.61
C LEU A 163 13.91 18.48 23.05
N ARG A 164 13.56 19.62 23.67
CA ARG A 164 13.79 19.88 25.09
C ARG A 164 12.91 18.99 25.96
N THR A 165 11.60 18.92 25.71
CA THR A 165 10.70 18.05 26.48
C THR A 165 11.10 16.58 26.37
N HIS A 166 11.43 16.08 25.17
CA HIS A 166 11.89 14.69 25.02
C HIS A 166 13.26 14.44 25.65
N LYS A 167 14.14 15.45 25.75
CA LYS A 167 15.39 15.33 26.50
C LYS A 167 15.14 15.28 28.01
N ASP A 168 14.24 16.11 28.52
CA ASP A 168 13.88 16.13 29.94
C ASP A 168 13.17 14.83 30.37
N GLU A 169 12.27 14.30 29.52
CA GLU A 169 11.66 12.97 29.64
C GLU A 169 12.72 11.85 29.64
N TYR A 170 13.66 11.88 28.70
CA TYR A 170 14.74 10.90 28.62
C TYR A 170 15.67 10.95 29.84
N GLU A 171 16.01 12.14 30.35
CA GLU A 171 16.79 12.31 31.58
C GLU A 171 16.03 11.86 32.83
N LEU A 172 14.69 11.91 32.83
CA LEU A 172 13.87 11.35 33.91
C LEU A 172 13.83 9.82 33.84
N LEU A 173 13.55 9.24 32.68
CA LEU A 173 13.59 7.79 32.46
C LEU A 173 14.98 7.20 32.74
N LEU A 174 16.05 7.95 32.47
CA LEU A 174 17.42 7.55 32.80
C LEU A 174 17.67 7.47 34.32
N LYS A 175 17.06 8.37 35.10
CA LYS A 175 17.11 8.35 36.58
C LYS A 175 16.30 7.17 37.13
N GLU A 176 15.06 6.99 36.66
CA GLU A 176 14.22 5.84 37.05
C GLU A 176 14.91 4.50 36.74
N ARG A 177 15.55 4.38 35.56
CA ARG A 177 16.32 3.18 35.21
C ARG A 177 17.51 2.97 36.14
N GLY A 178 18.24 4.02 36.51
CA GLY A 178 19.33 3.96 37.49
C GLY A 178 18.86 3.56 38.90
N GLU A 179 17.69 4.04 39.33
CA GLU A 179 17.07 3.63 40.60
C GLU A 179 16.69 2.14 40.57
N LEU A 180 16.05 1.67 39.49
CA LEU A 180 15.70 0.26 39.27
C LEU A 180 16.95 -0.64 39.18
N GLU A 181 17.99 -0.23 38.46
CA GLU A 181 19.30 -0.90 38.44
C GLU A 181 19.87 -1.02 39.86
N SER A 182 19.77 0.02 40.70
CA SER A 182 20.21 -0.03 42.10
C SER A 182 19.38 -1.01 42.95
N VAL A 183 18.07 -1.13 42.68
CA VAL A 183 17.18 -2.08 43.38
C VAL A 183 17.49 -3.51 42.96
N LEU A 184 17.68 -3.75 41.67
CA LEU A 184 18.12 -5.05 41.14
C LEU A 184 19.49 -5.44 41.67
N GLN A 185 20.44 -4.50 41.79
CA GLN A 185 21.75 -4.76 42.40
C GLN A 185 21.63 -5.14 43.88
N LYS A 186 20.77 -4.46 44.65
CA LYS A 186 20.48 -4.80 46.06
C LYS A 186 19.84 -6.18 46.19
N GLN A 187 18.87 -6.52 45.32
CA GLN A 187 18.24 -7.84 45.28
C GLN A 187 19.24 -8.94 44.88
N ASN A 188 20.07 -8.70 43.86
CA ASN A 188 21.09 -9.65 43.42
C ASN A 188 22.15 -9.86 44.51
N SER A 189 22.61 -8.82 45.21
CA SER A 189 23.51 -9.01 46.36
C SER A 189 22.85 -9.75 47.53
N ALA A 190 21.53 -9.57 47.75
CA ALA A 190 20.79 -10.35 48.73
C ALA A 190 20.68 -11.83 48.32
N LEU A 191 20.41 -12.12 47.04
CA LEU A 191 20.38 -13.48 46.48
C LEU A 191 21.77 -14.13 46.49
N GLN A 192 22.84 -13.40 46.21
CA GLN A 192 24.21 -13.88 46.33
C GLN A 192 24.57 -14.19 47.79
N ASN A 193 24.16 -13.36 48.74
CA ASN A 193 24.34 -13.64 50.17
C ASN A 193 23.53 -14.85 50.65
N LEU A 194 22.30 -15.05 50.14
CA LEU A 194 21.50 -16.25 50.42
C LEU A 194 22.10 -17.51 49.77
N SER A 195 22.53 -17.42 48.50
CA SER A 195 23.21 -18.51 47.80
C SER A 195 24.55 -18.85 48.46
N LYS A 196 25.28 -17.85 48.97
CA LYS A 196 26.48 -18.11 49.77
C LYS A 196 26.12 -18.84 51.07
N LYS A 197 25.15 -18.36 51.86
CA LYS A 197 24.69 -19.08 53.07
C LYS A 197 24.21 -20.50 52.77
N MET A 198 23.54 -20.71 51.63
CA MET A 198 23.13 -22.04 51.17
C MET A 198 24.35 -22.92 50.89
N LYS A 199 25.36 -22.41 50.18
CA LYS A 199 26.64 -23.10 49.95
C LYS A 199 27.45 -23.30 51.22
N ASP A 200 27.42 -22.37 52.16
CA ASP A 200 28.09 -22.48 53.45
C ASP A 200 27.42 -23.61 54.27
N MET A 201 26.08 -23.72 54.25
CA MET A 201 25.34 -24.86 54.86
C MET A 201 25.50 -26.18 54.10
N GLU A 202 25.58 -26.15 52.76
CA GLU A 202 25.91 -27.32 51.93
C GLU A 202 27.34 -27.80 52.21
N LEU A 203 28.28 -26.87 52.43
CA LEU A 203 29.65 -27.17 52.85
C LEU A 203 29.68 -27.70 54.28
N GLU A 204 28.94 -27.13 55.24
CA GLU A 204 28.81 -27.70 56.60
C GLU A 204 28.20 -29.11 56.55
N HIS A 205 27.17 -29.35 55.72
CA HIS A 205 26.58 -30.66 55.54
C HIS A 205 27.55 -31.64 54.85
N CYS A 206 28.27 -31.20 53.82
CA CYS A 206 29.32 -31.98 53.17
C CYS A 206 30.48 -32.26 54.11
N ASP A 207 30.94 -31.32 54.93
CA ASP A 207 31.96 -31.55 55.96
C ASP A 207 31.45 -32.46 57.08
N CYS A 208 30.16 -32.43 57.43
CA CYS A 208 29.56 -33.41 58.35
C CYS A 208 29.49 -34.81 57.73
N CYS A 209 29.03 -34.94 56.48
CA CYS A 209 29.03 -36.19 55.73
C CYS A 209 30.45 -36.72 55.53
N GLU A 210 31.39 -35.87 55.12
CA GLU A 210 32.80 -36.20 55.00
C GLU A 210 33.43 -36.45 56.36
N LEU A 211 33.02 -35.83 57.48
CA LEU A 211 33.51 -36.21 58.81
C LEU A 211 33.04 -37.63 59.16
N LEU A 212 31.79 -37.98 58.82
CA LEU A 212 31.24 -39.32 58.99
C LEU A 212 31.97 -40.34 58.11
N THR A 213 32.14 -40.04 56.82
CA THR A 213 32.87 -40.85 55.85
C THR A 213 34.37 -40.90 56.16
N ARG A 214 34.98 -39.84 56.71
CA ARG A 214 36.36 -39.82 57.25
C ARG A 214 36.45 -40.59 58.57
N GLN A 215 35.38 -40.78 59.34
CA GLN A 215 35.37 -41.68 60.51
C GLN A 215 35.25 -43.14 60.06
N VAL A 216 34.34 -43.45 59.13
CA VAL A 216 34.22 -44.77 58.48
C VAL A 216 35.53 -45.13 57.79
N HIS A 217 36.05 -44.29 56.90
CA HIS A 217 37.35 -44.49 56.25
C HIS A 217 38.53 -44.40 57.22
N LYS A 218 38.44 -43.80 58.42
CA LYS A 218 39.51 -43.94 59.44
C LYS A 218 39.48 -45.31 60.11
N LEU A 219 38.31 -45.90 60.31
CA LEU A 219 38.16 -47.27 60.82
C LEU A 219 38.61 -48.28 59.75
N GLU A 220 38.11 -48.16 58.53
CA GLU A 220 38.52 -48.96 57.37
C GLU A 220 40.01 -48.79 57.07
N TYR A 221 40.51 -47.55 56.98
CA TYR A 221 41.95 -47.31 56.81
C TYR A 221 42.74 -47.81 58.01
N SER A 222 42.27 -47.77 59.25
CA SER A 222 43.02 -48.36 60.37
C SER A 222 43.16 -49.88 60.24
N ALA A 223 42.11 -50.57 59.78
CA ALA A 223 42.14 -52.01 59.51
C ALA A 223 43.01 -52.33 58.28
N GLU A 224 42.81 -51.61 57.17
CA GLU A 224 43.63 -51.75 55.96
C GLU A 224 45.08 -51.31 56.17
N GLN A 225 45.36 -50.39 57.09
CA GLN A 225 46.71 -49.96 57.47
C GLN A 225 47.35 -50.99 58.41
N GLU A 226 46.60 -51.67 59.28
CA GLU A 226 47.14 -52.83 60.00
C GLU A 226 47.48 -53.98 59.03
N GLU A 227 46.66 -54.19 58.00
CA GLU A 227 46.91 -55.21 56.97
C GLU A 227 47.97 -54.79 55.93
N ARG A 228 48.07 -53.50 55.60
CA ARG A 228 49.07 -52.95 54.69
C ARG A 228 50.41 -52.71 55.37
N LEU A 229 50.50 -52.26 56.62
CA LEU A 229 51.78 -52.17 57.32
C LEU A 229 52.46 -53.55 57.46
N LYS A 230 51.70 -54.65 57.52
CA LYS A 230 52.25 -56.01 57.37
C LYS A 230 52.90 -56.20 55.99
N LYS A 231 52.14 -55.98 54.91
CA LYS A 231 52.57 -56.19 53.51
C LYS A 231 53.60 -55.16 52.99
N GLU A 232 53.60 -53.96 53.54
CA GLU A 232 54.48 -52.85 53.16
C GLU A 232 55.78 -52.86 53.97
N LEU A 233 55.80 -53.42 55.19
CA LEU A 233 57.04 -53.78 55.86
C LEU A 233 57.78 -54.89 55.09
N GLU A 234 57.05 -55.86 54.53
CA GLU A 234 57.61 -56.87 53.61
C GLU A 234 58.08 -56.25 52.27
N ALA A 235 57.28 -55.36 51.65
CA ALA A 235 57.61 -54.78 50.34
C ALA A 235 58.64 -53.64 50.38
N ALA A 236 58.77 -52.90 51.49
CA ALA A 236 59.78 -51.84 51.63
C ALA A 236 61.20 -52.41 51.64
N THR A 237 61.39 -53.59 52.25
CA THR A 237 62.66 -54.34 52.20
C THR A 237 63.07 -54.79 50.80
N ASP A 238 62.15 -54.83 49.83
CA ASP A 238 62.46 -55.10 48.42
C ASP A 238 62.59 -53.83 47.58
N ARG A 239 61.77 -52.79 47.82
CA ARG A 239 61.81 -51.55 47.03
C ARG A 239 63.03 -50.67 47.27
N ILE A 240 63.68 -50.77 48.43
CA ILE A 240 64.96 -50.08 48.67
C ILE A 240 66.01 -50.52 47.62
N LYS A 241 66.06 -51.82 47.29
CA LYS A 241 66.94 -52.39 46.26
C LYS A 241 66.66 -51.78 44.88
N GLN A 242 65.39 -51.66 44.51
CA GLN A 242 64.97 -51.12 43.21
C GLN A 242 65.24 -49.61 43.05
N LEU A 243 65.26 -48.85 44.14
CA LEU A 243 65.58 -47.42 44.09
C LEU A 243 67.07 -47.17 43.88
N GLU A 244 67.95 -48.04 44.40
CA GLU A 244 69.39 -48.02 44.10
C GLU A 244 69.65 -48.27 42.61
N GLU A 245 68.93 -49.22 42.00
CA GLU A 245 68.96 -49.50 40.55
C GLU A 245 68.47 -48.30 39.70
N SER A 246 67.40 -47.62 40.15
CA SER A 246 66.80 -46.50 39.40
C SER A 246 67.67 -45.24 39.35
N ILE A 247 68.44 -44.95 40.42
CA ILE A 247 69.31 -43.76 40.48
C ILE A 247 70.44 -43.85 39.45
N GLU A 248 70.92 -45.06 39.15
CA GLU A 248 71.95 -45.27 38.12
C GLU A 248 71.41 -45.06 36.70
N ALA A 249 70.12 -45.34 36.46
CA ALA A 249 69.47 -45.11 35.17
C ALA A 249 69.31 -43.61 34.82
N GLU A 250 69.01 -42.75 35.80
CA GLU A 250 68.89 -41.29 35.57
C GLU A 250 70.23 -40.66 35.15
N ARG A 251 71.35 -41.15 35.69
CA ARG A 251 72.71 -40.71 35.32
C ARG A 251 72.99 -40.91 33.83
N ALA A 252 72.51 -42.02 33.26
CA ALA A 252 72.62 -42.29 31.82
C ALA A 252 71.71 -41.37 30.98
N ALA A 253 70.51 -41.06 31.45
CA ALA A 253 69.59 -40.15 30.75
C ALA A 253 70.14 -38.72 30.64
N HIS A 254 70.78 -38.21 31.69
CA HIS A 254 71.34 -36.86 31.72
C HIS A 254 72.41 -36.63 30.63
N LEU A 255 73.27 -37.63 30.37
CA LEU A 255 74.29 -37.55 29.32
C LEU A 255 73.69 -37.43 27.91
N LYS A 256 72.53 -38.05 27.66
CA LYS A 256 71.82 -37.98 26.38
C LYS A 256 71.20 -36.59 26.13
N SER A 257 70.79 -35.89 27.21
CA SER A 257 70.27 -34.53 27.12
C SER A 257 71.29 -33.54 26.56
N LYS A 258 72.57 -33.67 26.96
CA LYS A 258 73.65 -32.76 26.53
C LYS A 258 73.86 -32.75 25.01
N PHE A 259 73.88 -33.92 24.35
CA PHE A 259 74.07 -34.03 22.90
C PHE A 259 72.91 -33.41 22.10
N ASN A 260 71.68 -33.43 22.62
CA ASN A 260 70.55 -32.77 21.95
C ASN A 260 70.72 -31.24 21.90
N LEU A 261 71.42 -30.65 22.88
CA LEU A 261 71.62 -29.20 22.97
C LEU A 261 72.50 -28.64 21.84
N GLU A 262 73.54 -29.39 21.45
CA GLU A 262 74.43 -29.05 20.34
C GLU A 262 73.70 -29.12 18.99
N ILE A 263 72.80 -30.09 18.82
CA ILE A 263 71.92 -30.19 17.64
C ILE A 263 70.97 -28.98 17.55
N THR A 264 70.42 -28.52 18.68
CA THR A 264 69.57 -27.32 18.68
C THR A 264 70.31 -26.03 18.32
N GLN A 265 71.62 -25.93 18.57
CA GLN A 265 72.40 -24.75 18.19
C GLN A 265 72.59 -24.63 16.68
N MET A 266 72.87 -25.73 15.98
CA MET A 266 72.94 -25.74 14.51
C MET A 266 71.59 -25.34 13.88
N ARG A 267 70.47 -25.79 14.48
CA ARG A 267 69.12 -25.49 13.98
C ARG A 267 68.73 -24.01 14.12
N ILE A 268 69.29 -23.29 15.10
CA ILE A 268 69.07 -21.85 15.25
C ILE A 268 69.64 -21.08 14.04
N HIS A 269 70.83 -21.45 13.57
CA HIS A 269 71.48 -20.75 12.45
C HIS A 269 70.74 -20.96 11.11
N GLU A 270 70.15 -22.14 10.89
CA GLU A 270 69.24 -22.39 9.76
C GLU A 270 67.97 -21.53 9.84
N LEU A 271 67.42 -21.35 11.05
CA LEU A 271 66.25 -20.50 11.30
C LEU A 271 66.55 -19.00 11.12
N GLU A 272 67.76 -18.54 11.42
CA GLU A 272 68.19 -17.16 11.15
C GLU A 272 68.27 -16.86 9.64
N GLY A 273 68.75 -17.82 8.84
CA GLY A 273 68.73 -17.72 7.37
C GLY A 273 67.30 -17.70 6.81
N ALA A 274 66.42 -18.59 7.30
CA ALA A 274 65.01 -18.59 6.93
C ALA A 274 64.32 -17.26 7.30
N LEU A 275 64.54 -16.75 8.52
CA LEU A 275 63.99 -15.49 9.02
C LEU A 275 64.38 -14.27 8.16
N GLN A 276 65.52 -14.30 7.49
CA GLN A 276 65.93 -13.20 6.61
C GLN A 276 65.24 -13.26 5.23
N MET A 277 64.93 -14.45 4.72
CA MET A 277 64.05 -14.62 3.54
C MET A 277 62.59 -14.31 3.88
N GLU A 278 62.13 -14.72 5.07
CA GLU A 278 60.80 -14.45 5.61
C GLU A 278 60.50 -12.94 5.60
N LYS A 279 61.47 -12.09 6.00
CA LYS A 279 61.32 -10.61 5.99
C LYS A 279 61.14 -10.01 4.58
N VAL A 280 61.73 -10.61 3.55
CA VAL A 280 61.58 -10.13 2.16
C VAL A 280 60.19 -10.49 1.65
N SER A 281 59.79 -11.75 1.82
CA SER A 281 58.42 -12.23 1.58
C SER A 281 57.39 -11.41 2.35
N GLN A 282 57.68 -11.07 3.61
CA GLN A 282 56.84 -10.22 4.46
C GLN A 282 56.72 -8.78 3.92
N ALA A 283 57.78 -8.21 3.32
CA ALA A 283 57.71 -6.88 2.72
C ALA A 283 56.83 -6.85 1.46
N GLU A 284 56.93 -7.88 0.62
CA GLU A 284 56.07 -8.06 -0.56
C GLU A 284 54.61 -8.30 -0.12
N ALA A 285 54.38 -9.24 0.81
CA ALA A 285 53.06 -9.49 1.39
C ALA A 285 52.46 -8.27 2.11
N LEU A 286 53.28 -7.40 2.71
CA LEU A 286 52.80 -6.13 3.29
C LEU A 286 52.37 -5.12 2.20
N SER A 287 53.05 -5.10 1.05
CA SER A 287 52.64 -4.29 -0.11
C SER A 287 51.30 -4.78 -0.67
N ASP A 288 51.14 -6.09 -0.84
CA ASP A 288 49.89 -6.70 -1.31
C ASP A 288 48.76 -6.51 -0.29
N LEU A 289 49.05 -6.65 1.02
CA LEU A 289 48.10 -6.32 2.08
C LEU A 289 47.73 -4.83 2.11
N GLU A 290 48.62 -3.91 1.72
CA GLU A 290 48.28 -2.47 1.60
C GLU A 290 47.39 -2.19 0.39
N MET A 291 47.55 -2.94 -0.71
CA MET A 291 46.65 -2.88 -1.86
C MET A 291 45.27 -3.49 -1.53
N ILE A 292 45.24 -4.69 -0.95
CA ILE A 292 44.01 -5.33 -0.46
C ILE A 292 43.33 -4.46 0.61
N ARG A 293 44.07 -3.74 1.46
CA ARG A 293 43.49 -2.79 2.43
C ARG A 293 42.85 -1.58 1.76
N LYS A 294 43.33 -1.12 0.60
CA LYS A 294 42.65 -0.07 -0.20
C LYS A 294 41.37 -0.60 -0.82
N GLU A 295 41.42 -1.77 -1.46
CA GLU A 295 40.24 -2.43 -2.05
C GLU A 295 39.17 -2.73 -0.99
N LEU A 296 39.58 -3.30 0.15
CA LEU A 296 38.70 -3.51 1.30
C LEU A 296 38.12 -2.19 1.83
N LYS A 297 38.88 -1.08 1.83
CA LYS A 297 38.38 0.24 2.24
C LYS A 297 37.40 0.82 1.21
N GLU A 298 37.55 0.55 -0.08
CA GLU A 298 36.56 0.92 -1.10
C GLU A 298 35.28 0.07 -1.01
N VAL A 299 35.42 -1.23 -0.73
CA VAL A 299 34.30 -2.14 -0.43
C VAL A 299 33.62 -1.76 0.89
N GLU A 300 34.36 -1.36 1.92
CA GLU A 300 33.84 -0.89 3.21
C GLU A 300 33.13 0.46 3.04
N ASN A 301 33.67 1.38 2.23
CA ASN A 301 32.98 2.61 1.82
C ASN A 301 31.72 2.33 0.98
N ALA A 302 31.66 1.23 0.22
CA ALA A 302 30.46 0.79 -0.49
C ALA A 302 29.45 0.15 0.47
N TYR A 303 29.91 -0.68 1.39
CA TYR A 303 29.12 -1.33 2.42
C TYR A 303 28.52 -0.31 3.40
N GLU A 304 29.26 0.70 3.85
CA GLU A 304 28.71 1.76 4.71
C GLU A 304 27.70 2.64 3.98
N ARG A 305 27.90 2.93 2.68
CA ARG A 305 26.87 3.58 1.86
C ARG A 305 25.61 2.72 1.76
N GLU A 306 25.75 1.42 1.50
CA GLU A 306 24.60 0.53 1.37
C GLU A 306 23.94 0.20 2.73
N LYS A 307 24.70 0.22 3.83
CA LYS A 307 24.22 0.14 5.21
C LYS A 307 23.49 1.42 5.63
N GLN A 308 23.93 2.59 5.16
CA GLN A 308 23.17 3.85 5.31
C GLN A 308 21.89 3.82 4.47
N ASN A 309 21.93 3.34 3.22
CA ASN A 309 20.74 3.13 2.40
C ASN A 309 19.77 2.13 3.07
N ALA A 310 20.27 1.01 3.56
CA ALA A 310 19.51 -0.02 4.26
C ALA A 310 18.92 0.49 5.58
N GLN A 311 19.65 1.30 6.35
CA GLN A 311 19.14 1.97 7.55
C GLN A 311 18.03 2.97 7.20
N VAL A 312 18.23 3.83 6.19
CA VAL A 312 17.21 4.77 5.71
C VAL A 312 15.98 4.04 5.18
N ASN A 313 16.15 2.89 4.52
CA ASN A 313 15.06 2.05 4.02
C ASN A 313 14.37 1.27 5.17
N LEU A 314 15.11 0.77 6.15
CA LEU A 314 14.57 0.18 7.38
C LEU A 314 13.77 1.21 8.17
N GLU A 315 14.19 2.47 8.24
CA GLU A 315 13.39 3.53 8.86
C GLU A 315 12.15 3.92 8.04
N LYS A 316 12.18 3.80 6.71
CA LYS A 316 10.96 3.92 5.87
C LYS A 316 10.02 2.76 6.14
N VAL A 317 10.51 1.52 6.17
CA VAL A 317 9.73 0.32 6.51
C VAL A 317 9.16 0.45 7.92
N ASN A 318 9.96 0.81 8.92
CA ASN A 318 9.51 1.01 10.30
C ASN A 318 8.57 2.23 10.46
N ARG A 319 8.51 3.17 9.49
CA ARG A 319 7.47 4.22 9.44
C ARG A 319 6.17 3.64 8.86
N LEU A 320 6.24 3.01 7.68
CA LEU A 320 5.12 2.35 7.03
C LEU A 320 4.49 1.23 7.89
N GLU A 321 5.28 0.49 8.66
CA GLU A 321 4.82 -0.52 9.60
C GLU A 321 4.11 0.11 10.81
N ARG A 322 4.60 1.23 11.34
CA ARG A 322 3.89 1.99 12.39
C ARG A 322 2.61 2.63 11.87
N GLU A 323 2.61 3.13 10.65
CA GLU A 323 1.42 3.66 9.97
C GLU A 323 0.40 2.54 9.68
N TYR A 324 0.87 1.35 9.27
CA TYR A 324 0.04 0.15 9.10
C TYR A 324 -0.52 -0.35 10.43
N ILE A 325 0.29 -0.46 11.49
CA ILE A 325 -0.17 -0.87 12.82
C ILE A 325 -1.16 0.16 13.39
N PHE A 326 -0.92 1.47 13.20
CA PHE A 326 -1.83 2.53 13.64
C PHE A 326 -3.17 2.49 12.88
N THR A 327 -3.14 2.38 11.55
CA THR A 327 -4.36 2.29 10.74
C THR A 327 -5.11 0.98 10.98
N ASN A 328 -4.40 -0.15 11.11
CA ASN A 328 -5.00 -1.44 11.45
C ASN A 328 -5.58 -1.45 12.88
N LYS A 329 -4.94 -0.77 13.85
CA LYS A 329 -5.52 -0.56 15.19
C LYS A 329 -6.79 0.27 15.11
N GLN A 330 -6.77 1.39 14.38
CA GLN A 330 -7.98 2.22 14.19
C GLN A 330 -9.10 1.47 13.45
N MET A 331 -8.75 0.58 12.52
CA MET A 331 -9.73 -0.29 11.84
C MET A 331 -10.27 -1.37 12.77
N ASN A 332 -9.44 -1.96 13.64
CA ASN A 332 -9.89 -2.90 14.66
C ASN A 332 -10.77 -2.23 15.73
N GLU A 333 -10.42 -1.03 16.20
CA GLU A 333 -11.27 -0.23 17.09
C GLU A 333 -12.64 0.04 16.45
N LYS A 334 -12.67 0.41 15.17
CA LYS A 334 -13.90 0.55 14.39
C LYS A 334 -14.64 -0.78 14.18
N ILE A 335 -13.96 -1.91 14.11
CA ILE A 335 -14.59 -3.23 14.03
C ILE A 335 -15.23 -3.59 15.36
N GLU A 336 -14.54 -3.41 16.50
CA GLU A 336 -15.08 -3.62 17.85
C GLU A 336 -16.29 -2.70 18.12
N GLU A 337 -16.23 -1.41 17.73
CA GLU A 337 -17.39 -0.50 17.75
C GLU A 337 -18.58 -1.04 16.95
N LYS A 338 -18.34 -1.60 15.75
CA LYS A 338 -19.41 -2.17 14.92
C LYS A 338 -19.89 -3.51 15.44
N GLU A 339 -19.04 -4.33 16.06
CA GLU A 339 -19.42 -5.61 16.67
C GLU A 339 -20.28 -5.40 17.92
N GLU A 340 -19.95 -4.44 18.79
CA GLU A 340 -20.81 -4.06 19.92
C GLU A 340 -22.15 -3.44 19.44
N VAL A 341 -22.16 -2.65 18.36
CA VAL A 341 -23.42 -2.17 17.74
C VAL A 341 -24.22 -3.33 17.13
N ILE A 342 -23.58 -4.30 16.47
CA ILE A 342 -24.26 -5.50 15.94
C ILE A 342 -24.81 -6.36 17.08
N LYS A 343 -24.11 -6.45 18.21
CA LYS A 343 -24.51 -7.18 19.42
C LYS A 343 -25.70 -6.51 20.12
N ASP A 344 -25.69 -5.20 20.31
CA ASP A 344 -26.83 -4.40 20.79
C ASP A 344 -28.05 -4.53 19.86
N LEU A 345 -27.86 -4.42 18.54
CA LEU A 345 -28.93 -4.66 17.57
C LEU A 345 -29.45 -6.09 17.60
N SER A 346 -28.59 -7.09 17.82
CA SER A 346 -28.97 -8.51 17.92
C SER A 346 -29.71 -8.82 19.22
N GLU A 347 -29.37 -8.15 20.32
CA GLU A 347 -30.07 -8.24 21.60
C GLU A 347 -31.46 -7.60 21.48
N ARG A 348 -31.54 -6.37 20.97
CA ARG A 348 -32.82 -5.69 20.67
C ARG A 348 -33.69 -6.45 19.67
N LEU A 349 -33.10 -7.15 18.70
CA LEU A 349 -33.84 -8.01 17.77
C LEU A 349 -34.39 -9.23 18.50
N ARG A 350 -33.60 -9.88 19.37
CA ARG A 350 -34.04 -11.00 20.22
C ARG A 350 -35.15 -10.60 21.19
N GLU A 351 -35.07 -9.39 21.76
CA GLU A 351 -36.13 -8.81 22.58
C GLU A 351 -37.39 -8.54 21.74
N ASN A 352 -37.27 -7.96 20.55
CA ASN A 352 -38.40 -7.76 19.64
C ASN A 352 -39.03 -9.09 19.15
N GLU A 353 -38.24 -10.15 18.98
CA GLU A 353 -38.78 -11.50 18.72
C GLU A 353 -39.47 -12.12 19.93
N LYS A 354 -39.09 -11.72 21.16
CA LYS A 354 -39.77 -12.11 22.38
C LYS A 354 -41.09 -11.33 22.53
N THR A 355 -41.09 -10.00 22.42
CA THR A 355 -42.31 -9.19 22.47
C THR A 355 -43.27 -9.54 21.34
N ARG A 356 -42.78 -9.83 20.12
CA ARG A 356 -43.60 -10.34 19.01
C ARG A 356 -44.27 -11.67 19.35
N ARG A 357 -43.56 -12.61 20.02
CA ARG A 357 -44.16 -13.88 20.49
C ARG A 357 -45.20 -13.63 21.58
N GLU A 358 -44.89 -12.80 22.58
CA GLU A 358 -45.84 -12.44 23.64
C GLU A 358 -47.10 -11.74 23.07
N LEU A 359 -46.94 -10.88 22.05
CA LEU A 359 -48.06 -10.25 21.33
C LEU A 359 -48.84 -11.27 20.49
N GLN A 360 -48.17 -12.24 19.87
CA GLN A 360 -48.81 -13.31 19.11
C GLN A 360 -49.62 -14.26 20.02
N GLU A 361 -49.13 -14.55 21.23
CA GLU A 361 -49.87 -15.29 22.27
C GLU A 361 -51.03 -14.46 22.84
N LYS A 362 -50.81 -13.18 23.16
CA LYS A 362 -51.88 -12.25 23.59
C LYS A 362 -52.97 -12.12 22.54
N LEU A 363 -52.62 -12.05 21.25
CA LEU A 363 -53.57 -12.03 20.13
C LEU A 363 -54.30 -13.37 19.96
N ALA A 364 -53.64 -14.51 20.18
CA ALA A 364 -54.30 -15.82 20.20
C ALA A 364 -55.28 -15.95 21.39
N MET A 365 -54.92 -15.44 22.57
CA MET A 365 -55.77 -15.38 23.75
C MET A 365 -56.93 -14.40 23.58
N ALA A 366 -56.71 -13.25 22.93
CA ALA A 366 -57.75 -12.29 22.57
C ALA A 366 -58.73 -12.88 21.54
N LYS A 367 -58.24 -13.62 20.53
CA LYS A 367 -59.12 -14.36 19.59
C LYS A 367 -59.93 -15.45 20.29
N LYS A 368 -59.36 -16.18 21.25
CA LYS A 368 -60.12 -17.11 22.09
C LYS A 368 -61.18 -16.41 22.94
N HIS A 369 -60.88 -15.25 23.52
CA HIS A 369 -61.86 -14.44 24.24
C HIS A 369 -62.93 -13.87 23.30
N GLN A 370 -62.58 -13.47 22.09
CA GLN A 370 -63.55 -13.01 21.09
C GLN A 370 -64.53 -14.12 20.72
N VAL A 371 -64.05 -15.33 20.43
CA VAL A 371 -64.89 -16.52 20.18
C VAL A 371 -65.76 -16.83 21.39
N PHE A 372 -65.21 -16.84 22.61
CA PHE A 372 -65.97 -17.09 23.83
C PHE A 372 -67.03 -16.00 24.09
N VAL A 373 -66.75 -14.73 23.78
CA VAL A 373 -67.70 -13.62 23.93
C VAL A 373 -68.79 -13.67 22.85
N THR A 374 -68.49 -14.05 21.61
CA THR A 374 -69.53 -14.27 20.59
C THR A 374 -70.39 -15.49 20.92
N GLU A 375 -69.77 -16.61 21.32
CA GLU A 375 -70.46 -17.85 21.69
C GLU A 375 -71.33 -17.66 22.94
N THR A 376 -70.85 -16.91 23.95
CA THR A 376 -71.70 -16.55 25.10
C THR A 376 -72.75 -15.49 24.75
N TYR A 377 -72.50 -14.56 23.82
CA TYR A 377 -73.54 -13.62 23.36
C TYR A 377 -74.66 -14.34 22.59
N GLU A 378 -74.32 -15.29 21.72
CA GLU A 378 -75.27 -16.13 21.00
C GLU A 378 -76.08 -17.03 21.95
N ASN A 379 -75.42 -17.68 22.91
CA ASN A 379 -76.11 -18.47 23.94
C ASN A 379 -77.04 -17.60 24.81
N ASN A 380 -76.60 -16.42 25.27
CA ASN A 380 -77.46 -15.48 26.00
C ASN A 380 -78.64 -14.98 25.15
N MET A 381 -78.46 -14.78 23.84
CA MET A 381 -79.55 -14.46 22.91
C MET A 381 -80.55 -15.62 22.75
N MET A 382 -80.07 -16.86 22.70
CA MET A 382 -80.93 -18.05 22.65
C MET A 382 -81.69 -18.26 23.96
N GLU A 383 -81.07 -18.02 25.13
CA GLU A 383 -81.77 -18.03 26.42
C GLU A 383 -82.80 -16.91 26.54
N LEU A 384 -82.49 -15.67 26.10
CA LEU A 384 -83.45 -14.57 26.03
C LEU A 384 -84.64 -14.91 25.12
N LYS A 385 -84.40 -15.61 24.01
CA LYS A 385 -85.43 -16.05 23.06
C LYS A 385 -86.32 -17.13 23.67
N LEU A 386 -85.73 -18.13 24.34
CA LEU A 386 -86.47 -19.16 25.08
C LEU A 386 -87.28 -18.58 26.25
N LEU A 387 -86.76 -17.56 26.94
CA LEU A 387 -87.51 -16.81 27.95
C LEU A 387 -88.71 -16.08 27.34
N LEU A 388 -88.52 -15.36 26.22
CA LEU A 388 -89.61 -14.70 25.49
C LEU A 388 -90.69 -15.68 25.03
N ASP A 389 -90.31 -16.84 24.46
CA ASP A 389 -91.24 -17.90 24.08
C ASP A 389 -91.99 -18.48 25.28
N SER A 390 -91.34 -18.60 26.45
CA SER A 390 -92.00 -19.07 27.69
C SER A 390 -93.08 -18.12 28.21
N PHE A 391 -92.95 -16.82 27.95
CA PHE A 391 -93.98 -15.82 28.31
C PHE A 391 -95.16 -15.79 27.33
N ALA A 392 -95.00 -16.29 26.10
CA ALA A 392 -96.06 -16.26 25.08
C ALA A 392 -97.24 -17.20 25.38
N MET A 393 -97.09 -18.17 26.29
CA MET A 393 -98.04 -19.29 26.48
C MET A 393 -98.64 -19.40 27.89
N SER A 394 -98.91 -18.29 28.58
CA SER A 394 -99.80 -18.30 29.77
C SER A 394 -100.83 -17.14 29.75
N GLY A 395 -101.99 -17.41 29.15
CA GLY A 395 -102.90 -16.34 28.67
C GLY A 395 -104.35 -16.34 29.17
N GLN A 396 -104.84 -17.34 29.92
CA GLN A 396 -106.23 -17.30 30.41
C GLN A 396 -106.47 -18.08 31.72
N ARG A 397 -107.49 -17.67 32.47
CA ARG A 397 -107.77 -18.13 33.85
C ARG A 397 -109.08 -18.91 33.94
N THR A 398 -109.08 -19.95 34.76
CA THR A 398 -110.26 -20.38 35.54
C THR A 398 -109.85 -20.41 37.02
N ALA A 399 -110.75 -19.99 37.91
CA ALA A 399 -110.47 -19.83 39.33
C ALA A 399 -111.20 -20.89 40.17
N GLY A 400 -110.55 -21.43 41.20
CA GLY A 400 -111.20 -22.32 42.17
C GLY A 400 -110.22 -23.05 43.09
N THR A 401 -109.94 -22.46 44.26
CA THR A 401 -109.40 -23.08 45.50
C THR A 401 -108.18 -24.02 45.40
N CYS A 402 -107.09 -23.88 46.17
CA CYS A 402 -107.01 -23.38 47.55
C CYS A 402 -105.63 -22.74 47.85
N LYS A 403 -105.37 -22.43 49.12
CA LYS A 403 -104.19 -21.69 49.62
C LYS A 403 -102.89 -22.49 49.47
N ASP A 404 -101.81 -21.83 49.03
CA ASP A 404 -100.67 -21.56 49.92
C ASP A 404 -99.87 -20.32 49.47
N LYS A 405 -98.81 -19.94 50.20
CA LYS A 405 -97.96 -18.78 49.95
C LYS A 405 -96.70 -19.13 49.15
N ASP A 406 -96.45 -18.42 48.06
CA ASP A 406 -95.42 -17.36 48.03
C ASP A 406 -95.42 -16.62 46.68
N LYS A 407 -94.91 -15.38 46.66
CA LYS A 407 -95.01 -14.50 45.49
C LYS A 407 -93.86 -13.47 45.47
N PRO A 408 -92.88 -13.57 44.56
CA PRO A 408 -91.81 -12.58 44.47
C PRO A 408 -92.36 -11.20 44.04
N SER A 409 -91.82 -10.14 44.62
CA SER A 409 -92.24 -8.76 44.37
C SER A 409 -91.43 -8.12 43.24
N SER A 410 -92.01 -7.15 42.54
CA SER A 410 -91.41 -6.48 41.37
C SER A 410 -90.18 -5.62 41.68
N LEU A 411 -89.72 -5.56 42.93
CA LEU A 411 -88.57 -4.77 43.34
C LEU A 411 -87.23 -5.43 42.97
N SER A 412 -87.13 -6.77 43.05
CA SER A 412 -85.88 -7.50 42.78
C SER A 412 -85.46 -7.45 41.30
N VAL A 413 -86.43 -7.36 40.40
CA VAL A 413 -86.22 -7.24 38.94
C VAL A 413 -85.62 -5.88 38.57
N LEU A 414 -86.04 -4.80 39.24
CA LEU A 414 -85.45 -3.47 39.04
C LEU A 414 -84.01 -3.40 39.55
N GLU A 415 -83.69 -4.02 40.69
CA GLU A 415 -82.31 -4.02 41.20
C GLU A 415 -81.37 -4.88 40.34
N THR A 416 -81.85 -5.98 39.75
CA THR A 416 -81.05 -6.78 38.79
C THR A 416 -80.82 -6.03 37.46
N LEU A 417 -81.82 -5.30 36.96
CA LEU A 417 -81.65 -4.41 35.79
C LEU A 417 -80.67 -3.25 36.08
N ARG A 418 -80.74 -2.67 37.28
CA ARG A 418 -79.83 -1.59 37.73
C ARG A 418 -78.39 -2.09 37.83
N CYS A 419 -78.16 -3.26 38.42
CA CYS A 419 -76.82 -3.86 38.54
C CYS A 419 -76.24 -4.35 37.20
N THR A 420 -77.07 -4.79 36.25
CA THR A 420 -76.59 -5.12 34.90
C THR A 420 -76.27 -3.86 34.09
N LEU A 421 -77.07 -2.78 34.21
CA LEU A 421 -76.75 -1.50 33.58
C LEU A 421 -75.42 -0.90 34.06
N THR A 422 -75.14 -0.88 35.36
CA THR A 422 -73.83 -0.42 35.86
C THR A 422 -72.68 -1.34 35.44
N ALA A 423 -72.91 -2.67 35.33
CA ALA A 423 -71.91 -3.59 34.80
C ALA A 423 -71.61 -3.34 33.30
N TYR A 424 -72.61 -2.97 32.48
CA TYR A 424 -72.38 -2.54 31.10
C TYR A 424 -71.70 -1.17 31.01
N GLN A 425 -72.09 -0.21 31.86
CA GLN A 425 -71.49 1.13 31.88
C GLN A 425 -70.01 1.09 32.27
N ASN A 426 -69.64 0.26 33.27
CA ASN A 426 -68.24 0.04 33.64
C ASN A 426 -67.45 -0.60 32.49
N LYS A 427 -67.99 -1.63 31.81
CA LYS A 427 -67.35 -2.24 30.63
C LYS A 427 -67.15 -1.25 29.47
N LEU A 428 -68.06 -0.28 29.30
CA LEU A 428 -67.92 0.78 28.30
C LEU A 428 -66.77 1.74 28.68
N GLU A 429 -66.64 2.10 29.95
CA GLU A 429 -65.55 2.94 30.45
C GLU A 429 -64.20 2.19 30.38
N ASP A 430 -64.16 0.90 30.70
CA ASP A 430 -62.97 0.05 30.55
C ASP A 430 -62.50 0.00 29.09
N THR A 431 -63.40 -0.27 28.15
CA THR A 431 -63.07 -0.30 26.70
C THR A 431 -62.70 1.08 26.15
N SER A 432 -63.31 2.16 26.65
CA SER A 432 -62.88 3.55 26.36
C SER A 432 -61.43 3.80 26.82
N ASN A 433 -61.07 3.31 28.00
CA ASN A 433 -59.73 3.50 28.56
C ASN A 433 -58.68 2.56 27.93
N GLU A 434 -59.06 1.39 27.43
CA GLU A 434 -58.23 0.55 26.53
C GLU A 434 -57.98 1.27 25.19
N LEU A 435 -59.01 1.85 24.57
CA LEU A 435 -58.90 2.60 23.31
C LEU A 435 -57.94 3.80 23.43
N LYS A 436 -58.02 4.56 24.53
CA LYS A 436 -57.10 5.68 24.83
C LYS A 436 -55.64 5.20 24.92
N LYS A 437 -55.37 4.06 25.58
CA LYS A 437 -54.02 3.45 25.64
C LYS A 437 -53.53 3.02 24.26
N MET A 438 -54.40 2.41 23.45
CA MET A 438 -54.05 1.96 22.10
C MET A 438 -53.70 3.15 21.19
N ASN A 439 -54.47 4.24 21.23
CA ASN A 439 -54.16 5.45 20.48
C ASN A 439 -52.83 6.10 20.92
N ALA A 440 -52.52 6.09 22.22
CA ALA A 440 -51.22 6.57 22.73
C ALA A 440 -50.04 5.72 22.23
N LEU A 441 -50.22 4.39 22.12
CA LEU A 441 -49.22 3.50 21.51
C LEU A 441 -49.05 3.78 20.01
N CYS A 442 -50.13 3.99 19.27
CA CYS A 442 -50.07 4.33 17.84
C CYS A 442 -49.37 5.67 17.56
N GLU A 443 -49.57 6.70 18.40
CA GLU A 443 -48.82 7.96 18.27
C GLU A 443 -47.34 7.81 18.61
N ASN A 444 -46.97 6.89 19.51
CA ASN A 444 -45.57 6.62 19.81
C ASN A 444 -44.88 5.85 18.68
N THR A 445 -45.50 4.78 18.15
CA THR A 445 -44.93 4.04 17.00
C THR A 445 -44.86 4.90 15.73
N ARG A 446 -45.78 5.85 15.54
CA ARG A 446 -45.68 6.84 14.44
C ARG A 446 -44.45 7.74 14.58
N LYS A 447 -44.10 8.18 15.80
CA LYS A 447 -42.89 8.99 16.06
C LYS A 447 -41.61 8.17 15.90
N GLU A 448 -41.60 6.93 16.37
CA GLU A 448 -40.49 6.00 16.19
C GLU A 448 -40.22 5.71 14.69
N LEU A 449 -41.29 5.58 13.89
CA LEU A 449 -41.19 5.41 12.44
C LEU A 449 -40.62 6.65 11.74
N GLU A 450 -41.00 7.86 12.16
CA GLU A 450 -40.42 9.10 11.60
C GLU A 450 -38.94 9.24 11.96
N ILE A 451 -38.57 8.98 13.23
CA ILE A 451 -37.17 8.90 13.68
C ILE A 451 -36.38 7.83 12.91
N SER A 452 -37.04 6.75 12.46
CA SER A 452 -36.44 5.72 11.62
C SER A 452 -36.20 6.20 10.18
N LYS A 453 -37.10 7.02 9.60
CA LYS A 453 -36.87 7.68 8.29
C LYS A 453 -35.69 8.66 8.34
N ASP A 454 -35.61 9.50 9.37
CA ASP A 454 -34.52 10.48 9.52
C ASP A 454 -33.16 9.77 9.58
N LYS A 455 -33.08 8.66 10.33
CA LYS A 455 -31.89 7.80 10.38
C LYS A 455 -31.57 7.15 9.03
N MET A 456 -32.58 6.67 8.30
CA MET A 456 -32.40 6.15 6.94
C MET A 456 -31.89 7.21 5.96
N TYR A 457 -32.35 8.47 6.08
CA TYR A 457 -31.84 9.59 5.28
C TYR A 457 -30.36 9.87 5.58
N VAL A 458 -29.98 9.97 6.86
CA VAL A 458 -28.58 10.16 7.28
C VAL A 458 -27.70 9.02 6.78
N LEU A 459 -28.10 7.76 6.97
CA LEU A 459 -27.35 6.60 6.48
C LEU A 459 -27.21 6.59 4.94
N SER A 460 -28.23 7.04 4.21
CA SER A 460 -28.15 7.18 2.75
C SER A 460 -27.18 8.30 2.31
N GLN A 461 -26.99 9.33 3.13
CA GLN A 461 -26.02 10.40 2.86
C GLN A 461 -24.59 9.98 3.24
N GLU A 462 -24.40 9.32 4.39
CA GLU A 462 -23.11 8.71 4.79
C GLU A 462 -22.61 7.70 3.75
N LEU A 463 -23.50 6.83 3.25
CA LEU A 463 -23.18 5.84 2.22
C LEU A 463 -22.77 6.51 0.90
N LYS A 464 -23.41 7.62 0.54
CA LYS A 464 -23.04 8.41 -0.65
C LYS A 464 -21.67 9.08 -0.49
N GLU A 465 -21.41 9.68 0.67
CA GLU A 465 -20.08 10.21 0.98
C GLU A 465 -18.99 9.12 0.97
N ALA A 466 -19.29 7.92 1.46
CA ALA A 466 -18.38 6.78 1.40
C ALA A 466 -18.09 6.35 -0.06
N GLN A 467 -19.10 6.36 -0.94
CA GLN A 467 -18.92 6.12 -2.37
C GLN A 467 -18.08 7.22 -3.05
N ASP A 468 -18.31 8.50 -2.73
CA ASP A 468 -17.51 9.60 -3.26
C ASP A 468 -16.05 9.56 -2.77
N LYS A 469 -15.82 9.20 -1.50
CA LYS A 469 -14.48 8.97 -0.92
C LYS A 469 -13.78 7.78 -1.61
N LEU A 470 -14.48 6.67 -1.82
CA LEU A 470 -13.97 5.51 -2.57
C LEU A 470 -13.63 5.86 -4.02
N ALA A 471 -14.48 6.66 -4.68
CA ALA A 471 -14.24 7.12 -6.05
C ALA A 471 -13.03 8.06 -6.17
N ASN A 472 -12.70 8.82 -5.12
CA ASN A 472 -11.48 9.64 -5.08
C ASN A 472 -10.22 8.81 -4.81
N ALA A 473 -10.25 7.93 -3.80
CA ALA A 473 -9.16 6.98 -3.54
C ALA A 473 -8.82 6.11 -4.77
N ASN A 474 -9.83 5.73 -5.56
CA ASN A 474 -9.62 5.01 -6.82
C ASN A 474 -8.94 5.88 -7.89
N LYS A 475 -9.18 7.20 -7.95
CA LYS A 475 -8.44 8.12 -8.86
C LYS A 475 -6.98 8.24 -8.44
N GLU A 476 -6.72 8.36 -7.15
CA GLU A 476 -5.37 8.41 -6.57
C GLU A 476 -4.60 7.10 -6.85
N LEU A 477 -5.24 5.95 -6.65
CA LEU A 477 -4.67 4.64 -6.98
C LEU A 477 -4.35 4.50 -8.48
N ASN A 478 -5.21 5.00 -9.37
CA ASN A 478 -4.92 5.03 -10.82
C ASN A 478 -3.77 5.99 -11.16
N HIS A 479 -3.67 7.14 -10.48
CA HIS A 479 -2.55 8.08 -10.65
C HIS A 479 -1.22 7.45 -10.23
N LEU A 480 -1.18 6.76 -9.09
CA LEU A 480 0.00 6.00 -8.64
C LEU A 480 0.37 4.88 -9.62
N HIS A 481 -0.61 4.20 -10.24
CA HIS A 481 -0.32 3.23 -11.31
C HIS A 481 0.31 3.89 -12.55
N THR A 482 -0.15 5.07 -12.96
CA THR A 482 0.51 5.82 -14.06
C THR A 482 1.91 6.27 -13.70
N GLU A 483 2.14 6.77 -12.48
CA GLU A 483 3.47 7.20 -12.03
C GLU A 483 4.44 5.99 -11.91
N CYS A 484 3.96 4.83 -11.47
CA CYS A 484 4.72 3.59 -11.50
C CYS A 484 5.08 3.16 -12.92
N ALA A 485 4.17 3.30 -13.90
CA ALA A 485 4.45 2.99 -15.30
C ALA A 485 5.49 3.94 -15.91
N GLU A 486 5.42 5.24 -15.59
CA GLU A 486 6.41 6.25 -16.00
C GLU A 486 7.79 5.97 -15.38
N ARG A 487 7.84 5.62 -14.09
CA ARG A 487 9.08 5.20 -13.40
C ARG A 487 9.68 3.92 -13.99
N VAL A 488 8.85 2.95 -14.39
CA VAL A 488 9.31 1.72 -15.08
C VAL A 488 9.85 2.05 -16.48
N ALA A 489 9.22 2.95 -17.22
CA ALA A 489 9.74 3.41 -18.52
C ALA A 489 11.11 4.11 -18.35
N LEU A 490 11.26 4.96 -17.33
CA LEU A 490 12.53 5.62 -17.01
C LEU A 490 13.64 4.63 -16.63
N ILE A 491 13.31 3.57 -15.88
CA ILE A 491 14.25 2.47 -15.59
C ILE A 491 14.66 1.76 -16.89
N GLY A 492 13.73 1.53 -17.82
CA GLY A 492 14.02 0.96 -19.13
C GLY A 492 14.97 1.82 -19.97
N THR A 493 14.79 3.15 -19.97
CA THR A 493 15.74 4.06 -20.65
C THR A 493 17.11 4.08 -19.98
N LEU A 494 17.19 4.09 -18.65
CA LEU A 494 18.46 4.07 -17.92
C LEU A 494 19.22 2.73 -18.11
N GLN A 495 18.51 1.61 -18.23
CA GLN A 495 19.10 0.31 -18.57
C GLN A 495 19.68 0.31 -20.00
N MET A 496 19.00 0.96 -20.95
CA MET A 496 19.48 1.10 -22.32
C MET A 496 20.69 2.04 -22.41
N GLU A 497 20.69 3.16 -21.67
CA GLU A 497 21.84 4.06 -21.55
C GLU A 497 23.06 3.33 -20.93
N LEU A 498 22.85 2.51 -19.90
CA LEU A 498 23.91 1.70 -19.29
C LEU A 498 24.49 0.67 -20.27
N GLN A 499 23.65 -0.01 -21.05
CA GLN A 499 24.11 -0.93 -22.10
C GLN A 499 24.91 -0.21 -23.20
N ASN A 500 24.47 0.97 -23.63
CA ASN A 500 25.18 1.78 -24.61
C ASN A 500 26.56 2.21 -24.07
N VAL A 501 26.64 2.69 -22.82
CA VAL A 501 27.92 3.05 -22.17
C VAL A 501 28.84 1.82 -22.04
N GLN A 502 28.30 0.65 -21.71
CA GLN A 502 29.08 -0.60 -21.65
C GLN A 502 29.63 -1.00 -23.03
N GLN A 503 28.86 -0.84 -24.11
CA GLN A 503 29.35 -1.07 -25.47
C GLN A 503 30.45 -0.06 -25.83
N CYS A 504 30.23 1.25 -25.62
CA CYS A 504 31.23 2.27 -25.91
C CYS A 504 32.55 2.06 -25.16
N TRP A 505 32.50 1.54 -23.92
CA TRP A 505 33.68 1.18 -23.14
C TRP A 505 34.45 -0.01 -23.74
N GLU A 506 33.75 -1.07 -24.17
CA GLU A 506 34.41 -2.22 -24.80
C GLU A 506 35.01 -1.85 -26.18
N GLU A 507 34.36 -0.96 -26.94
CA GLU A 507 34.93 -0.39 -28.16
C GLU A 507 36.16 0.49 -27.88
N GLU A 508 36.15 1.32 -26.83
CA GLU A 508 37.29 2.16 -26.45
C GLU A 508 38.48 1.31 -25.97
N LYS A 509 38.20 0.21 -25.27
CA LYS A 509 39.17 -0.80 -24.87
C LYS A 509 39.82 -1.51 -26.07
N ILE A 510 39.08 -1.74 -27.16
CA ILE A 510 39.63 -2.22 -28.43
C ILE A 510 40.54 -1.14 -29.05
N ARG A 511 40.07 0.11 -29.17
CA ARG A 511 40.86 1.25 -29.70
C ARG A 511 42.15 1.49 -28.90
N ALA A 512 42.10 1.33 -27.58
CA ALA A 512 43.28 1.43 -26.72
C ALA A 512 44.32 0.34 -27.06
N ALA A 513 43.89 -0.92 -27.19
CA ALA A 513 44.77 -2.03 -27.56
C ALA A 513 45.35 -1.89 -28.99
N GLU A 514 44.58 -1.34 -29.94
CA GLU A 514 45.08 -0.98 -31.27
C GLU A 514 46.17 0.11 -31.18
N SER A 515 45.93 1.17 -30.40
CA SER A 515 46.91 2.24 -30.20
C SER A 515 48.21 1.76 -29.55
N GLU A 516 48.13 0.83 -28.58
CA GLU A 516 49.32 0.25 -27.96
C GLU A 516 50.13 -0.58 -28.97
N ASN A 517 49.46 -1.33 -29.84
CA ASN A 517 50.12 -2.08 -30.91
C ASN A 517 50.88 -1.15 -31.90
N GLU A 518 50.34 0.01 -32.23
CA GLU A 518 51.05 1.03 -33.05
C GLU A 518 52.22 1.66 -32.30
N ILE A 519 52.08 2.00 -31.02
CA ILE A 519 53.19 2.48 -30.18
C ILE A 519 54.32 1.44 -30.12
N GLN A 520 53.99 0.16 -29.99
CA GLN A 520 54.98 -0.91 -30.03
C GLN A 520 55.65 -1.06 -31.42
N LYS A 521 54.92 -0.86 -32.53
CA LYS A 521 55.52 -0.84 -33.88
C LYS A 521 56.49 0.33 -34.05
N LEU A 522 56.08 1.55 -33.66
CA LEU A 522 56.92 2.75 -33.70
C LEU A 522 58.20 2.58 -32.85
N THR A 523 58.07 2.02 -31.65
CA THR A 523 59.20 1.74 -30.74
C THR A 523 60.22 0.78 -31.36
N ARG A 524 59.76 -0.26 -32.09
CA ARG A 524 60.64 -1.19 -32.83
C ARG A 524 61.35 -0.49 -34.00
N ALA A 525 60.65 0.38 -34.74
CA ALA A 525 61.22 1.14 -35.85
C ALA A 525 62.31 2.12 -35.38
N TYR A 526 62.05 2.86 -34.30
CA TYR A 526 63.02 3.79 -33.71
C TYR A 526 64.31 3.09 -33.23
N ARG A 527 64.20 1.92 -32.59
CA ARG A 527 65.38 1.14 -32.17
C ARG A 527 66.27 0.74 -33.36
N LYS A 528 65.67 0.33 -34.48
CA LYS A 528 66.38 -0.07 -35.70
C LYS A 528 67.14 1.09 -36.36
N ASP A 529 66.50 2.26 -36.47
CA ASP A 529 67.14 3.49 -36.97
C ASP A 529 68.35 3.91 -36.12
N MET A 530 68.28 3.76 -34.80
CA MET A 530 69.38 4.03 -33.88
C MET A 530 70.58 3.08 -34.10
N GLU A 531 70.33 1.80 -34.36
CA GLU A 531 71.38 0.79 -34.66
C GLU A 531 72.07 1.05 -36.03
N GLU A 532 71.30 1.47 -37.03
CA GLU A 532 71.82 1.87 -38.35
C GLU A 532 72.68 3.14 -38.29
N LYS A 533 72.28 4.12 -37.48
CA LYS A 533 73.08 5.34 -37.24
C LYS A 533 74.38 5.06 -36.47
N LEU A 534 74.35 4.15 -35.49
CA LEU A 534 75.53 3.78 -34.71
C LEU A 534 76.59 3.06 -35.57
N THR A 535 76.15 2.16 -36.46
CA THR A 535 77.05 1.42 -37.36
C THR A 535 77.66 2.32 -38.45
N PHE A 536 76.90 3.29 -38.97
CA PHE A 536 77.44 4.32 -39.88
C PHE A 536 78.57 5.15 -39.23
N LEU A 537 78.39 5.62 -37.99
CA LEU A 537 79.39 6.43 -37.29
C LEU A 537 80.72 5.69 -37.11
N HIS A 538 80.66 4.38 -36.85
CA HIS A 538 81.83 3.53 -36.66
C HIS A 538 82.67 3.39 -37.94
N GLY A 539 82.03 3.28 -39.11
CA GLY A 539 82.72 3.23 -40.41
C GLY A 539 83.40 4.55 -40.82
N LEU A 540 82.86 5.69 -40.35
CA LEU A 540 83.44 7.01 -40.57
C LEU A 540 84.69 7.22 -39.71
N TYR A 541 84.66 6.78 -38.45
CA TYR A 541 85.80 6.85 -37.52
C TYR A 541 87.02 6.08 -38.06
N GLN A 542 86.82 4.90 -38.65
CA GLN A 542 87.92 4.08 -39.20
C GLN A 542 88.63 4.74 -40.39
N HIS A 543 87.94 5.54 -41.22
CA HIS A 543 88.56 6.24 -42.36
C HIS A 543 89.49 7.38 -41.94
N LEU A 544 89.16 8.10 -40.86
CA LEU A 544 89.87 9.33 -40.48
C LEU A 544 91.31 9.06 -39.96
N VAL A 545 91.57 7.84 -39.50
CA VAL A 545 92.84 7.44 -38.86
C VAL A 545 93.99 7.22 -39.88
N VAL A 546 93.71 7.23 -41.19
CA VAL A 546 94.58 6.57 -42.19
C VAL A 546 95.53 7.50 -42.99
N GLY A 547 95.37 8.83 -43.03
CA GLY A 547 96.19 9.66 -43.95
C GLY A 547 96.46 11.12 -43.59
N CYS A 548 97.73 11.45 -43.26
CA CYS A 548 98.25 12.82 -43.09
C CYS A 548 99.81 12.91 -43.13
N VAL A 549 100.45 13.47 -44.18
CA VAL A 549 101.90 13.86 -44.18
C VAL A 549 102.24 14.97 -45.23
N LEU A 550 103.22 15.85 -44.91
CA LEU A 550 104.14 16.68 -45.76
C LEU A 550 103.91 18.21 -45.94
N ILE A 551 105.02 19.00 -45.83
CA ILE A 551 105.51 20.14 -46.68
C ILE A 551 106.78 20.82 -46.04
N LYS A 552 107.55 21.68 -46.76
CA LYS A 552 108.90 22.25 -46.39
C LYS A 552 109.10 23.76 -46.74
N GLN A 553 110.25 24.36 -46.34
CA GLN A 553 110.69 25.77 -46.59
C GLN A 553 112.10 25.90 -47.28
N PRO A 554 112.50 27.10 -47.81
CA PRO A 554 113.84 27.44 -48.37
C PRO A 554 114.55 28.71 -47.78
N GLU A 555 115.76 29.06 -48.29
CA GLU A 555 116.70 30.11 -47.77
C GLU A 555 117.41 30.98 -48.87
N GLY A 556 118.22 32.00 -48.49
CA GLY A 556 119.21 32.75 -49.33
C GLY A 556 119.37 34.25 -48.92
N ILE A 557 120.51 34.99 -48.80
CA ILE A 557 121.95 35.00 -49.22
C ILE A 557 122.27 36.29 -50.06
N LEU A 558 123.32 37.05 -49.71
CA LEU A 558 123.92 38.16 -50.49
C LEU A 558 125.38 38.50 -50.01
N ASP A 559 126.24 39.11 -50.85
CA ASP A 559 127.64 39.49 -50.54
C ASP A 559 128.15 40.72 -51.37
N ARG A 560 129.17 41.42 -50.82
CA ARG A 560 130.08 42.46 -51.40
C ARG A 560 129.60 43.89 -51.69
N PHE A 561 130.08 44.83 -50.86
CA PHE A 561 130.35 46.25 -51.16
C PHE A 561 131.77 46.61 -50.66
N SER A 562 132.37 47.74 -51.08
CA SER A 562 133.67 48.19 -50.54
C SER A 562 133.54 48.78 -49.14
N TRP A 563 134.57 48.72 -48.29
CA TRP A 563 134.42 49.01 -46.86
C TRP A 563 134.00 50.45 -46.53
N SER A 564 134.45 51.45 -47.31
CA SER A 564 134.04 52.85 -47.12
C SER A 564 132.61 53.12 -47.59
N GLU A 565 132.20 52.52 -48.71
CA GLU A 565 130.82 52.59 -49.20
C GLU A 565 129.88 51.84 -48.25
N LEU A 566 130.28 50.65 -47.80
CA LEU A 566 129.54 49.83 -46.85
C LEU A 566 129.44 50.52 -45.48
N CYS A 567 130.45 51.27 -45.01
CA CYS A 567 130.32 52.09 -43.80
C CYS A 567 129.37 53.30 -44.00
N ALA A 568 129.40 53.98 -45.15
CA ALA A 568 128.47 55.08 -45.44
C ALA A 568 127.03 54.57 -45.59
N VAL A 569 126.83 53.50 -46.36
CA VAL A 569 125.55 52.82 -46.55
C VAL A 569 125.07 52.14 -45.27
N LEU A 570 125.96 51.64 -44.39
CA LEU A 570 125.57 51.21 -43.05
C LEU A 570 125.12 52.39 -42.19
N GLN A 571 125.80 53.54 -42.23
CA GLN A 571 125.41 54.72 -41.47
C GLN A 571 124.04 55.25 -41.94
N GLU A 572 123.84 55.44 -43.24
CA GLU A 572 122.56 55.87 -43.80
C GLU A 572 121.44 54.83 -43.55
N ASN A 573 121.72 53.53 -43.67
CA ASN A 573 120.74 52.49 -43.30
C ASN A 573 120.47 52.46 -41.79
N VAL A 574 121.46 52.68 -40.93
CA VAL A 574 121.28 52.75 -39.46
C VAL A 574 120.44 53.95 -39.10
N ASP A 575 120.71 55.13 -39.66
CA ASP A 575 119.93 56.33 -39.40
C ASP A 575 118.51 56.23 -39.98
N ALA A 576 118.33 55.62 -41.15
CA ALA A 576 117.01 55.29 -41.70
C ALA A 576 116.25 54.26 -40.84
N LEU A 577 116.92 53.19 -40.40
CA LEU A 577 116.36 52.18 -39.50
C LEU A 577 116.02 52.77 -38.13
N ILE A 578 116.79 53.73 -37.60
CA ILE A 578 116.46 54.47 -36.37
C ILE A 578 115.21 55.32 -36.59
N LEU A 579 115.07 55.98 -37.75
CA LEU A 579 113.92 56.83 -38.07
C LEU A 579 112.63 55.99 -38.25
N ASP A 580 112.72 54.86 -38.96
CA ASP A 580 111.60 53.91 -39.09
C ASP A 580 111.32 53.15 -37.78
N LEU A 581 112.32 52.86 -36.95
CA LEU A 581 112.13 52.30 -35.60
C LEU A 581 111.38 53.30 -34.70
N ASN A 582 111.76 54.58 -34.71
CA ASN A 582 111.04 55.63 -33.98
C ASN A 582 109.59 55.75 -34.46
N ARG A 583 109.36 55.77 -35.78
CA ARG A 583 108.02 55.77 -36.39
C ARG A 583 107.21 54.50 -36.09
N ALA A 584 107.86 53.34 -35.95
CA ALA A 584 107.23 52.11 -35.50
C ALA A 584 106.86 52.20 -34.01
N ASN A 585 107.73 52.78 -33.18
CA ASN A 585 107.51 52.97 -31.75
C ASN A 585 106.33 53.92 -31.47
N GLU A 586 106.23 55.03 -32.21
CA GLU A 586 105.05 55.92 -32.17
C GLU A 586 103.74 55.19 -32.50
N LYS A 587 103.74 54.33 -33.53
CA LYS A 587 102.59 53.49 -33.90
C LYS A 587 102.27 52.47 -32.81
N ILE A 588 103.29 51.86 -32.18
CA ILE A 588 103.13 50.94 -31.05
C ILE A 588 102.46 51.66 -29.89
N SER A 589 102.97 52.81 -29.44
CA SER A 589 102.35 53.59 -28.35
C SER A 589 100.92 54.04 -28.66
N HIS A 590 100.60 54.34 -29.93
CA HIS A 590 99.23 54.64 -30.34
C HIS A 590 98.32 53.40 -30.27
N LEU A 591 98.78 52.24 -30.74
CA LEU A 591 98.06 50.98 -30.66
C LEU A 591 97.90 50.51 -29.20
N GLU A 592 98.91 50.66 -28.35
CA GLU A 592 98.83 50.42 -26.91
C GLU A 592 97.74 51.30 -26.25
N CYS A 593 97.65 52.58 -26.62
CA CYS A 593 96.59 53.47 -26.14
C CYS A 593 95.19 52.98 -26.56
N ILE A 594 95.02 52.51 -27.80
CA ILE A 594 93.75 51.95 -28.30
C ILE A 594 93.43 50.63 -27.61
N CYS A 595 94.39 49.72 -27.49
CA CYS A 595 94.24 48.42 -26.82
C CYS A 595 93.91 48.59 -25.33
N LYS A 596 94.52 49.58 -24.65
CA LYS A 596 94.19 49.93 -23.26
C LYS A 596 92.75 50.44 -23.14
N LYS A 597 92.33 51.40 -23.97
CA LYS A 597 90.93 51.89 -24.02
C LYS A 597 89.92 50.76 -24.30
N LYS A 598 90.24 49.84 -25.22
CA LYS A 598 89.41 48.65 -25.48
C LYS A 598 89.39 47.68 -24.29
N SER A 599 90.52 47.45 -23.63
CA SER A 599 90.61 46.62 -22.42
C SER A 599 89.80 47.20 -21.28
N ASP A 600 89.82 48.52 -21.09
CA ASP A 600 89.10 49.19 -20.01
C ASP A 600 87.58 49.21 -20.27
N THR A 601 87.14 49.47 -21.50
CA THR A 601 85.72 49.31 -21.89
C THR A 601 85.24 47.85 -21.82
N MET A 602 86.09 46.87 -22.09
CA MET A 602 85.77 45.45 -21.92
C MET A 602 85.55 45.09 -20.43
N LYS A 603 86.37 45.63 -19.52
CA LYS A 603 86.20 45.45 -18.06
C LYS A 603 84.93 46.13 -17.56
N GLU A 604 84.60 47.31 -18.07
CA GLU A 604 83.36 48.03 -17.75
C GLU A 604 82.13 47.19 -18.14
N LEU A 605 82.13 46.67 -19.38
CA LEU A 605 81.06 45.79 -19.87
C LEU A 605 80.96 44.51 -19.04
N GLN A 606 82.09 43.85 -18.75
CA GLN A 606 82.13 42.62 -17.96
C GLN A 606 81.54 42.83 -16.56
N ARG A 607 81.90 43.91 -15.86
CA ARG A 607 81.30 44.25 -14.56
C ARG A 607 79.79 44.46 -14.67
N SER A 608 79.32 45.22 -15.67
CA SER A 608 77.89 45.46 -15.85
C SER A 608 77.08 44.17 -16.12
N GLN A 609 77.69 43.17 -16.77
CA GLN A 609 77.09 41.86 -16.96
C GLN A 609 77.13 41.04 -15.67
N GLU A 610 78.22 41.08 -14.91
CA GLU A 610 78.37 40.42 -13.61
C GLU A 610 77.37 40.98 -12.57
N ASP A 611 77.15 42.29 -12.54
CA ASP A 611 76.15 42.95 -11.69
C ASP A 611 74.71 42.54 -12.03
N GLU A 612 74.33 42.52 -13.31
CA GLU A 612 72.99 42.03 -13.73
C GLU A 612 72.80 40.52 -13.49
N ILE A 613 73.85 39.71 -13.63
CA ILE A 613 73.82 38.27 -13.29
C ILE A 613 73.63 38.08 -11.78
N ASN A 614 74.35 38.83 -10.94
CA ASN A 614 74.21 38.77 -9.49
C ASN A 614 72.78 39.16 -9.05
N LYS A 615 72.26 40.25 -9.61
CA LYS A 615 70.89 40.74 -9.40
C LYS A 615 69.82 39.74 -9.86
N MET A 616 70.03 39.04 -10.99
CA MET A 616 69.17 37.94 -11.43
C MET A 616 69.23 36.75 -10.45
N ALA A 617 70.42 36.40 -9.96
CA ALA A 617 70.59 35.32 -8.99
C ALA A 617 69.93 35.61 -7.62
N GLU A 618 69.92 36.87 -7.17
CA GLU A 618 69.17 37.29 -5.99
C GLU A 618 67.66 37.21 -6.19
N GLN A 619 67.14 37.63 -7.35
CA GLN A 619 65.72 37.47 -7.70
C GLN A 619 65.30 36.00 -7.75
N MET A 620 66.13 35.13 -8.33
CA MET A 620 65.88 33.69 -8.39
C MET A 620 65.85 33.05 -7.00
N LYS A 621 66.78 33.41 -6.11
CA LYS A 621 66.78 32.98 -4.69
C LYS A 621 65.54 33.48 -3.94
N ALA A 622 65.12 34.72 -4.17
CA ALA A 622 63.91 35.27 -3.56
C ALA A 622 62.65 34.49 -4.00
N GLN A 623 62.54 34.19 -5.30
CA GLN A 623 61.46 33.39 -5.88
C GLN A 623 61.46 31.94 -5.35
N GLU A 624 62.62 31.29 -5.30
CA GLU A 624 62.77 29.95 -4.70
C GLU A 624 62.32 29.95 -3.23
N SER A 625 62.72 30.96 -2.44
CA SER A 625 62.31 31.09 -1.03
C SER A 625 60.79 31.28 -0.88
N CYS A 626 60.12 31.87 -1.88
CA CYS A 626 58.66 32.03 -1.90
C CYS A 626 57.99 30.67 -2.17
N TRP A 627 58.45 29.94 -3.19
CA TRP A 627 57.96 28.60 -3.49
C TRP A 627 58.21 27.60 -2.36
N GLN A 628 59.35 27.66 -1.68
CA GLN A 628 59.62 26.81 -0.51
C GLN A 628 58.71 27.12 0.69
N LYS A 629 58.33 28.39 0.90
CA LYS A 629 57.31 28.77 1.90
C LYS A 629 55.92 28.25 1.51
N GLN A 630 55.53 28.41 0.24
CA GLN A 630 54.25 27.94 -0.28
C GLN A 630 54.14 26.40 -0.22
N LYS A 631 55.23 25.69 -0.57
CA LYS A 631 55.34 24.23 -0.44
C LYS A 631 55.12 23.79 1.01
N LYS A 632 55.86 24.37 1.97
CA LYS A 632 55.71 24.02 3.40
C LYS A 632 54.30 24.29 3.94
N TYR A 633 53.65 25.38 3.50
CA TYR A 633 52.26 25.67 3.86
C TYR A 633 51.29 24.59 3.32
N LEU A 634 51.46 24.16 2.07
CA LEU A 634 50.66 23.07 1.50
C LEU A 634 50.94 21.73 2.18
N GLU A 635 52.20 21.40 2.45
CA GLU A 635 52.59 20.18 3.18
C GLU A 635 51.96 20.13 4.58
N GLN A 636 51.94 21.26 5.31
CA GLN A 636 51.25 21.38 6.60
C GLN A 636 49.74 21.14 6.43
N GLN A 637 49.07 21.81 5.49
CA GLN A 637 47.63 21.66 5.27
C GLN A 637 47.22 20.24 4.87
N TYR A 638 48.04 19.53 4.07
CA TYR A 638 47.80 18.12 3.78
C TYR A 638 48.03 17.21 5.00
N SER A 639 49.02 17.53 5.84
CA SER A 639 49.26 16.81 7.11
C SER A 639 48.11 16.98 8.09
N ASP A 640 47.60 18.21 8.25
CA ASP A 640 46.47 18.53 9.13
C ASP A 640 45.19 17.80 8.66
N LEU A 641 44.91 17.85 7.34
CA LEU A 641 43.77 17.17 6.72
C LEU A 641 43.86 15.63 6.80
N LEU A 642 45.06 15.05 6.66
CA LEU A 642 45.30 13.62 6.89
C LEU A 642 45.02 13.24 8.34
N GLY A 643 45.40 14.08 9.30
CA GLY A 643 45.07 13.90 10.73
C GLY A 643 43.57 13.86 10.97
N GLU A 644 42.80 14.81 10.42
CA GLU A 644 41.34 14.82 10.51
C GLU A 644 40.71 13.58 9.88
N VAL A 645 41.16 13.17 8.68
CA VAL A 645 40.64 11.98 7.98
C VAL A 645 40.95 10.70 8.77
N HIS A 646 42.10 10.62 9.43
CA HIS A 646 42.46 9.48 10.27
C HIS A 646 41.60 9.42 11.55
N ALA A 647 41.40 10.55 12.24
CA ALA A 647 40.54 10.64 13.42
C ALA A 647 39.10 10.21 13.11
N ARG A 648 38.49 10.75 12.03
CA ARG A 648 37.14 10.36 11.59
C ARG A 648 37.07 8.86 11.23
N ALA A 649 38.09 8.31 10.58
CA ALA A 649 38.13 6.88 10.27
C ALA A 649 38.16 6.00 11.54
N GLN A 650 38.88 6.44 12.58
CA GLN A 650 38.92 5.75 13.87
C GLN A 650 37.55 5.80 14.59
N GLU A 651 36.87 6.95 14.60
CA GLU A 651 35.49 7.08 15.12
C GLU A 651 34.50 6.16 14.40
N TYR A 652 34.60 6.03 13.07
CA TYR A 652 33.80 5.09 12.29
C TYR A 652 34.11 3.63 12.64
N GLN A 653 35.39 3.28 12.86
CA GLN A 653 35.78 1.90 13.21
C GLN A 653 35.31 1.50 14.62
N GLU A 654 35.43 2.38 15.62
CA GLU A 654 34.83 2.15 16.95
C GLU A 654 33.30 2.01 16.86
N THR A 655 32.66 2.83 16.02
CA THR A 655 31.21 2.75 15.76
C THR A 655 30.83 1.45 15.03
N ALA A 656 31.67 0.93 14.15
CA ALA A 656 31.45 -0.32 13.43
C ALA A 656 31.54 -1.53 14.37
N GLU A 657 32.61 -1.66 15.16
CA GLU A 657 32.76 -2.74 16.15
C GLU A 657 31.63 -2.70 17.20
N LYS A 658 31.28 -1.51 17.72
CA LYS A 658 30.15 -1.34 18.65
C LYS A 658 28.78 -1.71 18.05
N ASN A 659 28.63 -1.68 16.72
CA ASN A 659 27.42 -2.15 16.04
C ASN A 659 27.45 -3.65 15.75
N LYS A 660 28.63 -4.20 15.41
CA LYS A 660 28.90 -5.65 15.27
C LYS A 660 28.67 -6.40 16.59
N GLU A 661 29.07 -5.83 17.72
CA GLU A 661 28.71 -6.34 19.07
C GLU A 661 27.18 -6.43 19.25
N LYS A 662 26.45 -5.34 18.98
CA LYS A 662 24.97 -5.32 19.06
C LYS A 662 24.35 -6.38 18.15
N ILE A 663 24.85 -6.53 16.92
CA ILE A 663 24.37 -7.55 15.97
C ILE A 663 24.56 -8.95 16.60
N SER A 664 25.73 -9.27 17.14
CA SER A 664 25.98 -10.56 17.79
C SER A 664 25.05 -10.84 19.00
N VAL A 665 24.61 -9.80 19.71
CA VAL A 665 23.63 -9.91 20.81
C VAL A 665 22.21 -10.11 20.27
N LEU A 666 21.85 -9.43 19.18
CA LEU A 666 20.57 -9.60 18.49
C LEU A 666 20.45 -10.98 17.83
N GLU A 667 21.53 -11.52 17.26
CA GLU A 667 21.59 -12.87 16.69
C GLU A 667 21.39 -13.94 17.79
N LYS A 668 22.13 -13.84 18.90
CA LYS A 668 21.92 -14.72 20.07
C LYS A 668 20.47 -14.67 20.58
N ARG A 669 19.86 -13.47 20.60
CA ARG A 669 18.46 -13.30 21.00
C ARG A 669 17.47 -13.85 19.97
N ARG A 670 17.73 -13.72 18.66
CA ARG A 670 16.95 -14.34 17.58
C ARG A 670 16.97 -15.85 17.71
N ASP A 671 18.13 -16.43 17.98
CA ASP A 671 18.31 -17.88 18.05
C ASP A 671 17.69 -18.46 19.33
N GLN A 672 17.75 -17.73 20.46
CA GLN A 672 16.95 -18.03 21.64
C GLN A 672 15.43 -17.98 21.34
N LEU A 673 14.95 -16.92 20.69
CA LEU A 673 13.53 -16.80 20.32
C LEU A 673 13.08 -17.91 19.34
N ALA A 674 13.97 -18.40 18.48
CA ALA A 674 13.70 -19.53 17.60
C ALA A 674 13.55 -20.85 18.39
N LEU A 675 14.37 -21.07 19.42
CA LEU A 675 14.23 -22.22 20.33
C LEU A 675 12.95 -22.12 21.18
N GLU A 676 12.61 -20.94 21.69
CA GLU A 676 11.36 -20.69 22.40
C GLU A 676 10.14 -20.91 21.49
N ASN A 677 10.18 -20.47 20.23
CA ASN A 677 9.13 -20.71 19.26
C ASN A 677 8.96 -22.22 18.93
N LEU A 678 10.08 -22.94 18.78
CA LEU A 678 10.06 -24.40 18.60
C LEU A 678 9.42 -25.11 19.80
N TYR A 679 9.76 -24.69 21.01
CA TYR A 679 9.18 -25.21 22.25
C TYR A 679 7.67 -24.96 22.34
N VAL A 680 7.22 -23.72 22.08
CA VAL A 680 5.80 -23.35 22.05
C VAL A 680 5.03 -24.11 20.96
N LYS A 681 5.64 -24.32 19.79
CA LYS A 681 5.03 -25.10 18.70
C LYS A 681 4.88 -26.58 19.08
N ASN A 682 5.89 -27.16 19.72
CA ASN A 682 5.84 -28.56 20.18
C ASN A 682 4.80 -28.75 21.29
N THR A 683 4.73 -27.86 22.29
CA THR A 683 3.70 -27.92 23.35
C THR A 683 2.29 -27.69 22.80
N LEU A 684 2.10 -26.76 21.86
CA LEU A 684 0.81 -26.54 21.20
C LEU A 684 0.32 -27.77 20.42
N THR A 685 1.21 -28.43 19.64
CA THR A 685 0.83 -29.65 18.91
C THR A 685 0.51 -30.83 19.84
N GLN A 686 1.19 -30.93 20.99
CA GLN A 686 0.87 -31.92 22.02
C GLN A 686 -0.50 -31.64 22.65
N ILE A 687 -0.77 -30.40 23.07
CA ILE A 687 -2.07 -29.97 23.63
C ILE A 687 -3.22 -30.20 22.62
N GLN A 688 -3.00 -29.92 21.33
CA GLN A 688 -3.97 -30.20 20.27
C GLN A 688 -4.27 -31.70 20.13
N LYS A 689 -3.25 -32.57 20.27
CA LYS A 689 -3.39 -34.03 20.26
C LYS A 689 -4.14 -34.55 21.50
N GLU A 690 -3.90 -33.94 22.66
CA GLU A 690 -4.59 -34.25 23.92
C GLU A 690 -6.08 -33.87 23.83
N HIS A 691 -6.42 -32.64 23.46
CA HIS A 691 -7.81 -32.20 23.30
C HIS A 691 -8.58 -33.02 22.26
N SER A 692 -7.96 -33.32 21.11
CA SER A 692 -8.60 -34.16 20.09
C SER A 692 -8.74 -35.63 20.51
N SER A 693 -7.90 -36.14 21.43
CA SER A 693 -8.03 -37.48 22.00
C SER A 693 -9.19 -37.53 22.99
N LEU A 694 -9.27 -36.54 23.89
CA LEU A 694 -10.34 -36.37 24.86
C LEU A 694 -11.69 -36.20 24.16
N LEU A 695 -11.79 -35.33 23.16
CA LEU A 695 -13.02 -35.09 22.39
C LEU A 695 -13.52 -36.36 21.70
N ALA A 696 -12.62 -37.13 21.08
CA ALA A 696 -12.96 -38.38 20.43
C ALA A 696 -13.37 -39.48 21.44
N ALA A 697 -12.74 -39.55 22.62
CA ALA A 697 -13.18 -40.44 23.70
C ALA A 697 -14.59 -40.05 24.22
N CYS A 698 -14.85 -38.76 24.44
CA CYS A 698 -16.17 -38.25 24.81
C CYS A 698 -17.23 -38.58 23.75
N ALA A 699 -16.89 -38.48 22.45
CA ALA A 699 -17.81 -38.85 21.37
C ALA A 699 -18.13 -40.36 21.35
N LEU A 700 -17.15 -41.24 21.60
CA LEU A 700 -17.37 -42.68 21.72
C LEU A 700 -18.26 -43.02 22.93
N LEU A 701 -18.01 -42.40 24.09
CA LEU A 701 -18.81 -42.56 25.30
C LEU A 701 -20.25 -42.02 25.13
N ALA A 702 -20.43 -40.87 24.49
CA ALA A 702 -21.75 -40.33 24.16
C ALA A 702 -22.53 -41.27 23.22
N GLY A 703 -21.85 -41.90 22.24
CA GLY A 703 -22.42 -42.94 21.39
C GLY A 703 -22.92 -44.17 22.17
N ALA A 704 -22.26 -44.51 23.29
CA ALA A 704 -22.69 -45.60 24.18
C ALA A 704 -23.88 -45.23 25.08
N LEU A 705 -24.09 -43.94 25.39
CA LEU A 705 -25.23 -43.46 26.19
C LEU A 705 -26.57 -43.50 25.43
N TYR A 706 -26.57 -43.23 24.11
CA TYR A 706 -27.81 -43.12 23.32
C TYR A 706 -28.70 -44.39 23.33
N PRO A 707 -28.16 -45.62 23.19
CA PRO A 707 -28.94 -46.85 23.39
C PRO A 707 -29.56 -47.01 24.79
N LEU A 708 -28.96 -46.40 25.83
CA LEU A 708 -29.46 -46.48 27.20
C LEU A 708 -30.64 -45.53 27.41
N TYR A 709 -30.54 -44.32 26.85
CA TYR A 709 -31.65 -43.39 26.80
C TYR A 709 -32.86 -44.05 26.11
N GLY A 710 -32.67 -44.68 24.95
CA GLY A 710 -33.71 -45.45 24.28
C GLY A 710 -34.30 -46.60 25.12
N ARG A 711 -33.46 -47.37 25.83
CA ARG A 711 -33.92 -48.41 26.79
C ARG A 711 -34.72 -47.80 27.95
N SER A 712 -34.29 -46.66 28.48
CA SER A 712 -34.96 -45.95 29.58
C SER A 712 -36.33 -45.42 29.16
N CYS A 713 -36.43 -44.77 28.00
CA CYS A 713 -37.70 -44.31 27.42
C CYS A 713 -38.68 -45.48 27.20
N ALA A 714 -38.19 -46.63 26.70
CA ALA A 714 -39.01 -47.83 26.53
C ALA A 714 -39.52 -48.39 27.88
N MET A 715 -38.70 -48.35 28.94
CA MET A 715 -39.12 -48.74 30.29
C MET A 715 -40.12 -47.75 30.90
N SER A 716 -40.00 -46.44 30.64
CA SER A 716 -41.00 -45.45 31.04
C SER A 716 -42.35 -45.75 30.37
N LEU A 717 -42.37 -45.91 29.05
CA LEU A 717 -43.59 -46.24 28.31
C LEU A 717 -44.27 -47.52 28.81
N GLN A 718 -43.49 -48.52 29.25
CA GLN A 718 -44.03 -49.74 29.88
C GLN A 718 -44.60 -49.48 31.28
N ARG A 719 -43.95 -48.65 32.12
CA ARG A 719 -44.48 -48.21 33.42
C ARG A 719 -45.81 -47.50 33.23
N ASP A 720 -45.86 -46.55 32.30
CA ASP A 720 -47.00 -45.65 32.11
C ASP A 720 -48.23 -46.44 31.59
N LEU A 721 -48.03 -47.34 30.62
CA LEU A 721 -49.05 -48.28 30.15
C LEU A 721 -49.60 -49.20 31.25
N LEU A 722 -48.74 -49.64 32.19
CA LEU A 722 -49.15 -50.47 33.33
C LEU A 722 -49.89 -49.65 34.39
N GLN A 723 -49.47 -48.40 34.65
CA GLN A 723 -50.17 -47.50 35.56
C GLN A 723 -51.60 -47.24 35.06
N ASP A 724 -51.79 -47.00 33.76
CA ASP A 724 -53.13 -46.87 33.15
C ASP A 724 -53.99 -48.13 33.30
N GLN A 725 -53.40 -49.33 33.30
CA GLN A 725 -54.14 -50.57 33.55
C GLN A 725 -54.59 -50.68 35.02
N VAL A 726 -53.74 -50.25 35.97
CA VAL A 726 -54.10 -50.20 37.40
C VAL A 726 -55.20 -49.15 37.63
N ASN A 727 -55.04 -47.93 37.10
CA ASN A 727 -56.01 -46.84 37.24
C ASN A 727 -57.41 -47.24 36.75
N VAL A 728 -57.50 -47.87 35.56
CA VAL A 728 -58.77 -48.37 35.01
C VAL A 728 -59.35 -49.50 35.86
N TYR A 729 -58.52 -50.41 36.38
CA TYR A 729 -58.98 -51.48 37.27
C TYR A 729 -59.51 -50.96 38.61
N GLU A 730 -58.91 -49.90 39.17
CA GLU A 730 -59.41 -49.27 40.40
C GLU A 730 -60.72 -48.52 40.16
N LEU A 731 -60.87 -47.77 39.06
CA LEU A 731 -62.13 -47.14 38.66
C LEU A 731 -63.27 -48.15 38.49
N VAL A 732 -63.00 -49.28 37.83
CA VAL A 732 -63.95 -50.40 37.71
C VAL A 732 -64.36 -50.95 39.08
N ASN A 733 -63.41 -51.11 40.01
CA ASN A 733 -63.72 -51.57 41.37
C ASN A 733 -64.53 -50.54 42.17
N GLN A 734 -64.30 -49.25 41.97
CA GLN A 734 -65.10 -48.17 42.59
C GLN A 734 -66.54 -48.18 42.06
N GLN A 735 -66.73 -48.30 40.75
CA GLN A 735 -68.07 -48.40 40.16
C GLN A 735 -68.83 -49.65 40.62
N ILE A 736 -68.16 -50.82 40.68
CA ILE A 736 -68.77 -52.05 41.20
C ILE A 736 -69.15 -51.90 42.68
N ARG A 737 -68.29 -51.29 43.52
CA ARG A 737 -68.62 -51.01 44.93
C ARG A 737 -69.82 -50.08 45.05
N THR A 738 -69.87 -49.01 44.27
CA THR A 738 -70.99 -48.05 44.26
C THR A 738 -72.29 -48.74 43.85
N LEU A 739 -72.27 -49.56 42.79
CA LEU A 739 -73.44 -50.31 42.35
C LEU A 739 -73.94 -51.30 43.40
N VAL A 740 -73.03 -52.04 44.05
CA VAL A 740 -73.37 -52.92 45.17
C VAL A 740 -73.98 -52.12 46.32
N HIS A 741 -73.41 -50.96 46.67
CA HIS A 741 -73.88 -50.12 47.78
C HIS A 741 -75.22 -49.44 47.52
N VAL A 742 -75.62 -49.26 46.25
CA VAL A 742 -76.95 -48.80 45.85
C VAL A 742 -77.99 -49.93 45.83
N LEU A 743 -77.57 -51.17 45.56
CA LEU A 743 -78.45 -52.35 45.57
C LEU A 743 -78.63 -52.97 46.95
N SER A 744 -77.62 -52.88 47.84
CA SER A 744 -77.79 -53.12 49.26
C SER A 744 -78.45 -51.90 49.89
N GLY A 745 -79.78 -51.94 50.02
CA GLY A 745 -80.53 -50.92 50.74
C GLY A 745 -80.02 -50.73 52.17
N VAL A 746 -80.33 -49.57 52.77
CA VAL A 746 -79.87 -49.22 54.13
C VAL A 746 -80.62 -50.07 55.16
N GLU A 747 -80.04 -51.23 55.48
CA GLU A 747 -80.29 -51.93 56.75
C GLU A 747 -79.27 -51.44 57.78
N GLU A 748 -79.74 -50.83 58.87
CA GLU A 748 -78.93 -50.56 60.04
C GLU A 748 -78.55 -51.87 60.75
N GLU A 749 -77.42 -51.86 61.47
CA GLU A 749 -76.77 -53.09 61.94
C GLU A 749 -77.61 -53.93 62.93
N LYS A 750 -77.71 -55.26 62.69
CA LYS A 750 -77.40 -56.32 63.68
C LYS A 750 -77.38 -57.77 63.14
N GLU A 751 -76.35 -58.51 63.59
CA GLU A 751 -76.25 -59.97 63.83
C GLU A 751 -76.59 -61.04 62.74
N ASP A 752 -75.55 -61.66 62.16
CA ASP A 752 -75.30 -63.14 62.19
C ASP A 752 -73.84 -63.47 61.74
N ASP A 753 -72.87 -63.60 62.67
CA ASP A 753 -71.49 -64.10 62.35
C ASP A 753 -71.39 -65.65 62.32
N GLY A 754 -72.52 -66.37 62.41
CA GLY A 754 -72.53 -67.83 62.52
C GLY A 754 -71.98 -68.57 61.30
N LYS A 755 -72.17 -68.06 60.07
CA LYS A 755 -72.03 -68.85 58.82
C LYS A 755 -70.94 -68.41 57.84
N ILE A 756 -70.23 -67.31 58.08
CA ILE A 756 -69.29 -66.72 57.09
C ILE A 756 -67.88 -67.37 57.12
N LYS A 757 -67.56 -68.20 58.13
CA LYS A 757 -66.20 -68.71 58.42
C LYS A 757 -65.56 -69.53 57.28
N ARG A 758 -66.32 -70.15 56.36
CA ARG A 758 -65.78 -70.83 55.16
C ARG A 758 -65.38 -69.91 53.99
N LYS A 759 -65.84 -68.65 53.94
CA LYS A 759 -65.44 -67.68 52.88
C LYS A 759 -64.16 -66.91 53.24
N LYS A 760 -63.95 -66.55 54.52
CA LYS A 760 -62.83 -65.70 54.98
C LYS A 760 -61.44 -66.25 54.54
N PHE A 761 -61.24 -67.58 54.52
CA PHE A 761 -59.98 -68.21 54.09
C PHE A 761 -59.58 -67.97 52.61
N LYS A 762 -60.54 -67.92 51.66
CA LYS A 762 -60.18 -67.65 50.25
C LYS A 762 -59.62 -66.24 50.08
N GLY A 763 -60.19 -65.25 50.78
CA GLY A 763 -59.68 -63.88 50.80
C GLY A 763 -58.25 -63.80 51.32
N LEU A 764 -57.98 -64.45 52.46
CA LEU A 764 -56.63 -64.51 53.06
C LEU A 764 -55.58 -65.12 52.11
N ILE A 765 -55.93 -66.15 51.33
CA ILE A 765 -55.01 -66.73 50.32
C ILE A 765 -54.67 -65.72 49.22
N HIS A 766 -55.61 -64.87 48.79
CA HIS A 766 -55.32 -63.80 47.81
C HIS A 766 -54.48 -62.67 48.41
N VAL A 767 -54.71 -62.30 49.68
CA VAL A 767 -53.88 -61.32 50.40
C VAL A 767 -52.46 -61.85 50.62
N PHE A 768 -52.30 -63.09 51.05
CA PHE A 768 -50.99 -63.75 51.20
C PHE A 768 -50.25 -63.82 49.86
N ARG A 769 -50.92 -64.21 48.76
CA ARG A 769 -50.31 -64.21 47.41
C ARG A 769 -49.89 -62.80 46.97
N ARG A 770 -50.69 -61.76 47.24
CA ARG A 770 -50.28 -60.36 47.00
C ARG A 770 -49.04 -59.97 47.83
N GLY A 771 -49.03 -60.30 49.13
CA GLY A 771 -47.89 -60.05 50.03
C GLY A 771 -46.61 -60.73 49.55
N VAL A 772 -46.68 -62.01 49.21
CA VAL A 772 -45.53 -62.78 48.67
C VAL A 772 -45.05 -62.20 47.33
N ILE A 773 -45.95 -61.81 46.43
CA ILE A 773 -45.56 -61.14 45.17
C ILE A 773 -44.87 -59.79 45.45
N THR A 774 -45.37 -59.01 46.42
CA THR A 774 -44.79 -57.72 46.79
C THR A 774 -43.41 -57.88 47.43
N VAL A 775 -43.24 -58.86 48.34
CA VAL A 775 -41.93 -59.19 48.96
C VAL A 775 -40.96 -59.75 47.92
N LEU A 776 -41.40 -60.56 46.96
CA LEU A 776 -40.56 -61.03 45.85
C LEU A 776 -40.18 -59.90 44.88
N ALA A 777 -41.06 -58.91 44.67
CA ALA A 777 -40.75 -57.71 43.89
C ALA A 777 -39.76 -56.80 44.63
N ALA A 778 -39.95 -56.58 45.92
CA ALA A 778 -39.03 -55.82 46.78
C ALA A 778 -37.65 -56.49 46.87
N ASN A 779 -37.58 -57.82 47.07
CA ASN A 779 -36.31 -58.54 47.04
C ASN A 779 -35.68 -58.57 45.63
N ARG A 780 -36.45 -58.57 44.54
CA ARG A 780 -35.89 -58.38 43.19
C ARG A 780 -35.28 -57.00 43.00
N LEU A 781 -35.97 -55.94 43.42
CA LEU A 781 -35.45 -54.57 43.38
C LEU A 781 -34.20 -54.42 44.27
N LYS A 782 -34.22 -55.00 45.48
CA LYS A 782 -33.08 -55.02 46.39
C LYS A 782 -31.88 -55.77 45.80
N VAL A 783 -32.08 -56.98 45.25
CA VAL A 783 -31.00 -57.73 44.60
C VAL A 783 -30.47 -56.99 43.38
N LEU A 784 -31.33 -56.44 42.52
CA LEU A 784 -30.90 -55.61 41.37
C LEU A 784 -30.03 -54.43 41.83
N ALA A 785 -30.43 -53.70 42.88
CA ALA A 785 -29.68 -52.58 43.44
C ALA A 785 -28.41 -53.00 44.21
N GLN A 786 -28.30 -54.26 44.64
CA GLN A 786 -27.10 -54.81 45.29
C GLN A 786 -26.15 -55.52 44.30
N SER A 787 -26.58 -55.81 43.07
CA SER A 787 -25.77 -56.44 42.02
C SER A 787 -25.39 -55.50 40.86
N SER A 788 -25.78 -54.22 40.92
CA SER A 788 -25.58 -53.23 39.85
C SER A 788 -24.30 -52.40 40.01
N SER A 789 -23.14 -53.05 40.15
CA SER A 789 -21.86 -52.41 39.81
C SER A 789 -21.68 -52.28 38.29
N SER A 790 -22.41 -53.07 37.49
CA SER A 790 -22.54 -52.87 36.04
C SER A 790 -23.73 -51.96 35.71
N LEU A 791 -23.49 -50.91 34.93
CA LEU A 791 -24.53 -49.99 34.45
C LEU A 791 -25.31 -50.60 33.27
N PHE A 792 -24.60 -51.23 32.32
CA PHE A 792 -25.21 -51.84 31.15
C PHE A 792 -24.25 -52.78 30.40
N SER A 793 -24.82 -53.64 29.56
CA SER A 793 -24.11 -54.28 28.46
C SER A 793 -24.52 -53.69 27.09
N LEU A 794 -23.53 -53.35 26.28
CA LEU A 794 -23.68 -52.88 24.90
C LEU A 794 -23.70 -54.09 23.97
N ILE A 795 -24.89 -54.61 23.68
CA ILE A 795 -25.11 -55.77 22.79
C ILE A 795 -25.35 -55.27 21.37
N ASN A 796 -24.64 -55.85 20.41
CA ASN A 796 -24.61 -55.39 19.02
C ASN A 796 -25.80 -55.94 18.20
N GLY A 797 -27.00 -55.41 18.47
CA GLY A 797 -28.25 -55.78 17.79
C GLY A 797 -29.08 -56.87 18.50
N PHE A 798 -30.15 -57.34 17.85
CA PHE A 798 -31.15 -58.26 18.42
C PHE A 798 -30.75 -59.76 18.38
N LYS A 799 -29.50 -60.10 18.09
CA LYS A 799 -29.02 -61.49 18.04
C LYS A 799 -27.86 -61.72 19.01
N GLU A 800 -27.75 -62.96 19.47
CA GLU A 800 -26.88 -63.36 20.57
C GLU A 800 -25.39 -63.11 20.24
N GLY A 801 -24.77 -62.21 21.00
CA GLY A 801 -23.36 -61.86 20.90
C GLY A 801 -22.86 -61.27 22.22
N ILE A 802 -21.57 -61.45 22.51
CA ILE A 802 -20.96 -60.97 23.75
C ILE A 802 -20.99 -59.43 23.76
N GLY A 803 -21.77 -58.85 24.66
CA GLY A 803 -21.88 -57.40 24.81
C GLY A 803 -20.77 -56.84 25.71
N ILE A 804 -20.19 -55.71 25.33
CA ILE A 804 -19.21 -54.99 26.16
C ILE A 804 -19.92 -54.53 27.44
N LEU A 805 -19.38 -54.92 28.60
CA LEU A 805 -19.91 -54.52 29.90
C LEU A 805 -19.32 -53.17 30.31
N VAL A 806 -20.16 -52.25 30.78
CA VAL A 806 -19.74 -50.94 31.29
C VAL A 806 -20.12 -50.86 32.77
N CYS A 807 -19.11 -50.68 33.62
CA CYS A 807 -19.24 -50.67 35.07
C CYS A 807 -19.16 -49.26 35.67
N VAL A 808 -19.79 -49.08 36.83
CA VAL A 808 -19.45 -48.00 37.77
C VAL A 808 -18.11 -48.38 38.40
N GLY A 809 -17.13 -47.47 38.34
CA GLY A 809 -15.93 -47.58 39.16
C GLY A 809 -16.24 -47.09 40.57
N ASP A 810 -15.86 -47.86 41.58
CA ASP A 810 -15.98 -47.45 42.99
C ASP A 810 -14.61 -46.99 43.49
N SER A 811 -14.55 -45.90 44.28
CA SER A 811 -13.26 -45.35 44.70
C SER A 811 -12.64 -46.19 45.81
N LYS A 812 -11.30 -46.24 45.84
CA LYS A 812 -10.54 -47.20 46.66
C LYS A 812 -10.43 -46.76 48.13
N GLY A 813 -11.56 -46.60 48.84
CA GLY A 813 -11.54 -46.06 50.21
C GLY A 813 -12.78 -46.26 51.09
N LYS A 814 -12.66 -47.13 52.10
CA LYS A 814 -13.28 -47.00 53.44
C LYS A 814 -14.82 -46.81 53.52
N HIS A 815 -15.60 -47.87 53.26
CA HIS A 815 -17.04 -47.94 53.63
C HIS A 815 -17.30 -48.01 55.16
N ASN A 816 -16.75 -47.11 55.97
CA ASN A 816 -16.84 -47.14 57.44
C ASN A 816 -16.89 -45.74 58.09
N MET A 817 -17.48 -44.75 57.40
CA MET A 817 -17.74 -43.41 57.93
C MET A 817 -19.19 -42.96 57.65
N SER A 818 -19.66 -41.95 58.38
CA SER A 818 -21.08 -41.57 58.39
C SER A 818 -21.53 -40.76 57.16
N ARG A 819 -22.79 -40.98 56.76
CA ARG A 819 -23.41 -40.50 55.50
C ARG A 819 -23.36 -39.00 55.21
N HIS A 820 -23.03 -38.15 56.16
CA HIS A 820 -23.06 -36.68 55.97
C HIS A 820 -21.76 -36.08 55.43
N ASN A 821 -20.64 -36.82 55.40
CA ASN A 821 -19.37 -36.34 54.87
C ASN A 821 -19.00 -36.94 53.50
N GLU A 822 -19.83 -37.82 52.94
CA GLU A 822 -19.47 -38.60 51.75
C GLU A 822 -19.42 -37.78 50.44
N GLU A 823 -20.36 -36.86 50.25
CA GLU A 823 -20.55 -36.19 48.95
C GLU A 823 -19.42 -35.20 48.61
N GLY A 824 -18.93 -34.44 49.60
CA GLY A 824 -17.80 -33.52 49.41
C GLY A 824 -16.50 -34.25 49.07
N ILE A 825 -16.23 -35.39 49.72
CA ILE A 825 -15.03 -36.20 49.48
C ILE A 825 -15.09 -36.84 48.09
N ARG A 826 -16.23 -37.44 47.71
CA ARG A 826 -16.43 -38.05 46.38
C ARG A 826 -16.23 -37.03 45.24
N CYS A 827 -16.62 -35.77 45.43
CA CYS A 827 -16.37 -34.72 44.42
C CYS A 827 -14.88 -34.40 44.24
N VAL A 828 -14.10 -34.37 45.33
CA VAL A 828 -12.65 -34.15 45.28
C VAL A 828 -11.92 -35.37 44.70
N GLU A 829 -12.32 -36.59 45.06
CA GLU A 829 -11.79 -37.82 44.48
C GLU A 829 -12.08 -37.90 42.96
N ALA A 830 -13.29 -37.55 42.53
CA ALA A 830 -13.65 -37.48 41.12
C ALA A 830 -12.83 -36.42 40.37
N LEU A 831 -12.66 -35.22 40.94
CA LEU A 831 -11.79 -34.18 40.37
C LEU A 831 -10.35 -34.68 40.19
N ASN A 832 -9.75 -35.23 41.24
CA ASN A 832 -8.39 -35.78 41.20
C ASN A 832 -8.24 -36.89 40.15
N TRP A 833 -9.29 -37.71 39.95
CA TRP A 833 -9.33 -38.73 38.90
C TRP A 833 -9.40 -38.12 37.50
N PHE A 834 -10.29 -37.15 37.26
CA PHE A 834 -10.40 -36.45 35.98
C PHE A 834 -9.14 -35.65 35.62
N THR A 835 -8.35 -35.19 36.60
CA THR A 835 -7.05 -34.53 36.39
C THR A 835 -5.85 -35.49 36.35
N SER A 836 -6.06 -36.81 36.35
CA SER A 836 -4.96 -37.78 36.34
C SER A 836 -4.21 -37.82 35.01
N SER A 837 -2.87 -37.70 35.08
CA SER A 837 -1.93 -37.95 33.96
C SER A 837 -2.12 -39.33 33.34
N ASP A 838 -2.44 -40.31 34.17
CA ASP A 838 -2.49 -41.72 33.80
C ASP A 838 -3.80 -42.01 33.06
N LEU A 839 -4.90 -41.39 33.50
CA LEU A 839 -6.17 -41.37 32.77
C LEU A 839 -6.02 -40.69 31.41
N LEU A 840 -5.39 -39.51 31.35
CA LEU A 840 -5.13 -38.80 30.10
C LEU A 840 -4.28 -39.65 29.14
N THR A 841 -3.20 -40.26 29.64
CA THR A 841 -2.32 -41.16 28.85
C THR A 841 -3.07 -42.41 28.37
N ALA A 842 -3.91 -43.01 29.22
CA ALA A 842 -4.75 -44.15 28.87
C ALA A 842 -5.77 -43.80 27.77
N ILE A 843 -6.41 -42.63 27.86
CA ILE A 843 -7.33 -42.10 26.85
C ILE A 843 -6.59 -41.90 25.51
N ILE A 844 -5.52 -41.11 25.47
CA ILE A 844 -4.75 -40.85 24.24
C ILE A 844 -4.33 -42.16 23.59
N SER A 845 -3.69 -43.05 24.35
CA SER A 845 -3.22 -44.35 23.85
C SER A 845 -4.32 -45.38 23.57
N SER A 846 -5.60 -45.05 23.79
CA SER A 846 -6.75 -45.85 23.31
C SER A 846 -7.32 -45.32 21.99
N VAL A 847 -7.24 -44.01 21.77
CA VAL A 847 -7.88 -43.33 20.62
C VAL A 847 -6.89 -43.02 19.49
N THR A 848 -5.58 -43.13 19.69
CA THR A 848 -4.54 -42.90 18.65
C THR A 848 -4.86 -43.53 17.30
N GLU A 849 -5.27 -44.80 17.24
CA GLU A 849 -5.63 -45.49 15.98
C GLU A 849 -6.83 -44.86 15.26
N LEU A 850 -7.83 -44.39 16.02
CA LEU A 850 -8.97 -43.66 15.47
C LEU A 850 -8.56 -42.26 15.00
N GLN A 851 -7.69 -41.56 15.75
CA GLN A 851 -7.16 -40.26 15.32
C GLN A 851 -6.37 -40.38 14.02
N ASP A 852 -5.49 -41.37 13.92
CA ASP A 852 -4.66 -41.61 12.74
C ASP A 852 -5.52 -41.86 11.49
N VAL A 853 -6.63 -42.60 11.63
CA VAL A 853 -7.62 -42.80 10.54
C VAL A 853 -8.36 -41.50 10.23
N ILE A 854 -8.83 -40.73 11.22
CA ILE A 854 -9.53 -39.46 11.00
C ILE A 854 -8.64 -38.46 10.27
N CYS A 855 -7.39 -38.28 10.70
CA CYS A 855 -6.44 -37.34 10.09
C CYS A 855 -6.00 -37.72 8.67
N LYS A 856 -6.15 -38.99 8.26
CA LYS A 856 -5.70 -39.50 6.95
C LYS A 856 -6.80 -39.67 5.92
N THR A 857 -8.08 -39.47 6.26
CA THR A 857 -9.19 -39.88 5.38
C THR A 857 -10.07 -38.72 4.92
N ASP A 858 -10.21 -38.55 3.59
CA ASP A 858 -11.13 -37.58 2.98
C ASP A 858 -12.59 -37.87 3.39
N PRO A 859 -13.31 -36.91 4.00
CA PRO A 859 -14.71 -37.06 4.40
C PRO A 859 -15.69 -37.36 3.26
N LYS A 860 -15.30 -37.19 1.99
CA LYS A 860 -16.12 -37.53 0.81
C LYS A 860 -16.03 -39.01 0.39
N SER A 861 -15.11 -39.79 0.95
CA SER A 861 -14.85 -41.17 0.52
C SER A 861 -15.76 -42.20 1.22
N SER A 862 -16.67 -42.83 0.48
CA SER A 862 -17.62 -43.82 1.05
C SER A 862 -16.96 -45.09 1.61
N VAL A 863 -15.72 -45.39 1.19
CA VAL A 863 -14.91 -46.50 1.71
C VAL A 863 -14.44 -46.22 3.15
N SER A 864 -14.25 -44.94 3.52
CA SER A 864 -13.88 -44.48 4.87
C SER A 864 -14.76 -45.08 5.95
N GLY A 865 -16.08 -45.03 5.75
CA GLY A 865 -17.06 -45.33 6.80
C GLY A 865 -16.91 -46.70 7.45
N ARG A 866 -16.44 -47.73 6.72
CA ARG A 866 -16.16 -49.05 7.31
C ARG A 866 -14.88 -49.08 8.14
N LEU A 867 -13.81 -48.45 7.66
CA LEU A 867 -12.52 -48.36 8.38
C LEU A 867 -12.66 -47.50 9.64
N LEU A 868 -13.35 -46.36 9.53
CA LEU A 868 -13.67 -45.47 10.64
C LEU A 868 -14.52 -46.18 11.71
N VAL A 869 -15.53 -46.97 11.31
CA VAL A 869 -16.35 -47.75 12.26
C VAL A 869 -15.56 -48.89 12.91
N SER A 870 -14.62 -49.54 12.22
CA SER A 870 -13.74 -50.54 12.86
C SER A 870 -12.73 -49.89 13.81
N ALA A 871 -12.13 -48.75 13.44
CA ALA A 871 -11.23 -48.00 14.30
C ALA A 871 -11.96 -47.49 15.56
N ALA A 872 -13.17 -46.94 15.40
CA ALA A 872 -14.01 -46.48 16.51
C ALA A 872 -14.39 -47.62 17.47
N ARG A 873 -14.69 -48.81 16.95
CA ARG A 873 -14.95 -50.01 17.78
C ARG A 873 -13.69 -50.46 18.54
N ASN A 874 -12.54 -50.51 17.88
CA ASN A 874 -11.28 -50.91 18.49
C ASN A 874 -10.84 -49.91 19.57
N SER A 875 -10.92 -48.61 19.29
CA SER A 875 -10.64 -47.55 20.27
C SER A 875 -11.66 -47.52 21.41
N PHE A 876 -12.94 -47.79 21.18
CA PHE A 876 -13.92 -47.92 22.27
C PHE A 876 -13.65 -49.12 23.17
N SER A 877 -13.28 -50.29 22.60
CA SER A 877 -12.81 -51.42 23.43
C SER A 877 -11.59 -51.02 24.23
N LYS A 878 -10.52 -50.55 23.58
CA LYS A 878 -9.26 -50.14 24.24
C LYS A 878 -9.47 -49.06 25.31
N LEU A 879 -10.44 -48.17 25.13
CA LEU A 879 -10.83 -47.17 26.11
C LEU A 879 -11.52 -47.83 27.30
N MET A 880 -12.54 -48.67 27.08
CA MET A 880 -13.23 -49.41 28.15
C MET A 880 -12.29 -50.35 28.90
N ASP A 881 -11.44 -51.09 28.20
CA ASP A 881 -10.47 -52.03 28.77
C ASP A 881 -9.48 -51.31 29.70
N LYS A 882 -9.00 -50.11 29.31
CA LYS A 882 -8.11 -49.29 30.16
C LYS A 882 -8.84 -48.58 31.29
N LEU A 883 -10.05 -48.08 31.06
CA LEU A 883 -10.88 -47.50 32.12
C LEU A 883 -11.21 -48.55 33.18
N ASN A 884 -11.55 -49.77 32.77
CA ASN A 884 -11.76 -50.90 33.68
C ASN A 884 -10.51 -51.19 34.52
N VAL A 885 -9.31 -51.22 33.95
CA VAL A 885 -8.05 -51.40 34.72
C VAL A 885 -7.76 -50.25 35.70
N ILE A 886 -8.14 -49.01 35.35
CA ILE A 886 -8.03 -47.86 36.26
C ILE A 886 -9.08 -47.90 37.39
N MET A 887 -10.24 -48.50 37.14
CA MET A 887 -11.41 -48.49 38.02
C MET A 887 -11.58 -49.78 38.86
N GLU A 888 -11.02 -50.91 38.41
CA GLU A 888 -10.99 -52.19 39.14
C GLU A 888 -9.59 -52.43 39.74
N THR A 889 -9.41 -52.17 41.03
CA THR A 889 -8.21 -52.64 41.75
C THR A 889 -8.52 -53.37 43.07
N ILE A 890 -9.61 -54.16 43.04
CA ILE A 890 -9.91 -55.24 44.00
C ILE A 890 -10.36 -56.47 43.17
N PRO A 891 -9.65 -57.61 43.21
CA PRO A 891 -10.14 -58.84 42.59
C PRO A 891 -11.28 -59.41 43.44
N LEU A 892 -12.52 -59.31 42.97
CA LEU A 892 -13.70 -59.75 43.73
C LEU A 892 -14.03 -61.21 43.44
N ASP A 893 -13.74 -62.09 44.39
CA ASP A 893 -13.96 -63.53 44.28
C ASP A 893 -15.40 -63.91 43.91
N SER A 894 -15.53 -64.61 42.79
CA SER A 894 -16.68 -65.49 42.48
C SER A 894 -18.09 -64.86 42.44
N SER A 895 -18.22 -63.55 42.19
CA SER A 895 -19.55 -63.00 41.84
C SER A 895 -20.04 -63.62 40.52
N ARG A 896 -20.95 -64.59 40.62
CA ARG A 896 -21.42 -65.42 39.50
C ARG A 896 -22.15 -64.53 38.48
N SER A 897 -21.44 -64.13 37.43
CA SER A 897 -21.96 -63.17 36.46
C SER A 897 -23.25 -63.68 35.79
N ILE A 898 -24.15 -62.75 35.48
CA ILE A 898 -25.48 -63.05 34.91
C ILE A 898 -25.38 -63.31 33.39
N ALA A 899 -24.32 -64.01 32.98
CA ALA A 899 -24.13 -64.56 31.63
C ALA A 899 -24.78 -65.95 31.48
N TYR A 900 -25.09 -66.63 32.59
CA TYR A 900 -25.80 -67.91 32.53
C TYR A 900 -27.30 -67.68 32.24
N VAL A 901 -27.69 -67.83 30.97
CA VAL A 901 -29.09 -67.86 30.55
C VAL A 901 -29.73 -69.16 31.05
N GLU A 902 -30.19 -69.16 32.31
CA GLU A 902 -31.07 -70.21 32.85
C GLU A 902 -32.37 -70.26 32.02
N LYS A 903 -32.41 -71.12 31.01
CA LYS A 903 -33.49 -71.27 30.01
C LYS A 903 -34.90 -71.58 30.58
N ASN A 904 -35.02 -71.73 31.90
CA ASN A 904 -36.26 -72.00 32.63
C ASN A 904 -36.51 -71.10 33.85
N SER A 905 -35.69 -70.07 34.09
CA SER A 905 -35.82 -69.24 35.31
C SER A 905 -37.19 -68.57 35.40
N LEU A 906 -37.69 -68.38 36.63
CA LEU A 906 -39.00 -67.78 36.88
C LEU A 906 -39.10 -66.36 36.29
N ILE A 907 -37.97 -65.64 36.19
CA ILE A 907 -37.88 -64.31 35.57
C ILE A 907 -38.15 -64.42 34.07
N GLN A 908 -37.47 -65.32 33.36
CA GLN A 908 -37.67 -65.50 31.91
C GLN A 908 -39.07 -66.04 31.60
N ARG A 909 -39.64 -66.91 32.45
CA ARG A 909 -41.01 -67.42 32.30
C ARG A 909 -42.07 -66.33 32.51
N LEU A 910 -41.88 -65.43 33.49
CA LEU A 910 -42.76 -64.27 33.68
C LEU A 910 -42.63 -63.24 32.56
N ALA A 911 -41.41 -62.93 32.11
CA ALA A 911 -41.15 -62.01 31.00
C ALA A 911 -41.77 -62.54 29.68
N ARG A 912 -41.56 -63.82 29.35
CA ARG A 912 -42.23 -64.46 28.20
C ARG A 912 -43.76 -64.51 28.38
N GLY A 913 -44.27 -64.65 29.60
CA GLY A 913 -45.69 -64.56 29.91
C GLY A 913 -46.27 -63.18 29.57
N LEU A 914 -45.70 -62.12 30.14
CA LEU A 914 -46.06 -60.72 29.85
C LEU A 914 -45.94 -60.40 28.36
N HIS A 915 -44.84 -60.78 27.72
CA HIS A 915 -44.62 -60.51 26.29
C HIS A 915 -45.61 -61.26 25.39
N LYS A 916 -46.04 -62.47 25.79
CA LYS A 916 -47.09 -63.25 25.10
C LYS A 916 -48.50 -62.70 25.35
N ILE A 917 -48.74 -62.06 26.49
CA ILE A 917 -49.99 -61.34 26.78
C ILE A 917 -50.05 -60.05 25.94
N ASN A 918 -49.00 -59.24 25.94
CA ASN A 918 -48.95 -57.98 25.17
C ASN A 918 -48.95 -58.24 23.66
N ALA A 919 -48.23 -59.25 23.17
CA ALA A 919 -48.28 -59.62 21.75
C ALA A 919 -49.70 -60.01 21.32
N ARG A 920 -50.38 -60.86 22.10
CA ARG A 920 -51.78 -61.24 21.84
C ARG A 920 -52.76 -60.07 21.94
N ALA A 921 -52.49 -59.08 22.79
CA ALA A 921 -53.30 -57.87 22.87
C ALA A 921 -53.16 -56.99 21.60
N LEU A 922 -51.97 -56.92 21.00
CA LEU A 922 -51.77 -56.31 19.68
C LEU A 922 -52.40 -57.15 18.55
N GLU A 923 -52.09 -58.45 18.47
CA GLU A 923 -52.54 -59.37 17.43
C GLU A 923 -54.08 -59.45 17.33
N ALA A 924 -54.79 -59.34 18.47
CA ALA A 924 -56.24 -59.37 18.52
C ALA A 924 -56.92 -58.04 18.14
N GLY A 925 -56.18 -56.99 17.78
CA GLY A 925 -56.71 -55.65 17.45
C GLY A 925 -57.51 -54.98 18.58
N SER A 926 -57.50 -55.57 19.78
CA SER A 926 -58.51 -55.34 20.81
C SER A 926 -58.10 -54.24 21.79
N CYS A 927 -57.91 -53.02 21.29
CA CYS A 927 -57.78 -51.83 22.14
C CYS A 927 -59.10 -51.40 22.81
N ASP A 928 -60.21 -52.09 22.52
CA ASP A 928 -61.48 -51.90 23.21
C ASP A 928 -61.39 -52.40 24.67
N ARG A 929 -60.76 -51.61 25.56
CA ARG A 929 -60.72 -51.83 27.02
C ARG A 929 -62.11 -51.79 27.69
N GLN A 930 -63.18 -51.71 26.90
CA GLN A 930 -64.53 -51.44 27.33
C GLN A 930 -65.41 -52.64 27.75
N PRO A 931 -65.12 -53.96 27.61
CA PRO A 931 -66.13 -54.99 27.86
C PRO A 931 -66.65 -55.02 29.30
N ILE A 932 -65.81 -54.72 30.31
CA ILE A 932 -66.26 -54.66 31.71
C ILE A 932 -67.10 -53.38 31.95
N MET A 933 -66.68 -52.23 31.41
CA MET A 933 -67.45 -50.97 31.52
C MET A 933 -68.79 -51.06 30.77
N LYS A 934 -68.82 -51.65 29.57
CA LYS A 934 -70.03 -51.97 28.80
C LYS A 934 -70.94 -52.94 29.57
N SER A 935 -70.37 -53.91 30.29
CA SER A 935 -71.14 -54.82 31.16
C SER A 935 -71.76 -54.09 32.36
N ILE A 936 -70.99 -53.22 33.03
CA ILE A 936 -71.49 -52.40 34.16
C ILE A 936 -72.58 -51.44 33.68
N ALA A 937 -72.38 -50.75 32.56
CA ALA A 937 -73.38 -49.85 31.97
C ALA A 937 -74.64 -50.59 31.51
N SER A 938 -74.51 -51.81 30.97
CA SER A 938 -75.65 -52.67 30.62
C SER A 938 -76.43 -53.13 31.87
N LEU A 939 -75.72 -53.44 32.96
CA LEU A 939 -76.33 -53.82 34.24
C LEU A 939 -77.03 -52.63 34.89
N GLN A 940 -76.42 -51.44 34.89
CA GLN A 940 -77.04 -50.18 35.31
C GLN A 940 -78.31 -49.88 34.50
N LYS A 941 -78.27 -50.04 33.18
CA LYS A 941 -79.44 -49.88 32.31
C LYS A 941 -80.56 -50.85 32.66
N GLN A 942 -80.26 -52.14 32.88
CA GLN A 942 -81.28 -53.11 33.29
C GLN A 942 -81.86 -52.83 34.69
N ILE A 943 -81.05 -52.37 35.65
CA ILE A 943 -81.52 -51.95 36.97
C ILE A 943 -82.46 -50.74 36.85
N PHE A 944 -82.12 -49.76 35.99
CA PHE A 944 -82.96 -48.59 35.74
C PHE A 944 -84.30 -48.99 35.08
N GLU A 945 -84.27 -49.80 34.01
CA GLU A 945 -85.47 -50.32 33.35
C GLU A 945 -86.36 -51.13 34.30
N PHE A 946 -85.76 -51.95 35.18
CA PHE A 946 -86.50 -52.69 36.20
C PHE A 946 -87.17 -51.74 37.22
N THR A 947 -86.44 -50.73 37.68
CA THR A 947 -86.95 -49.73 38.64
C THR A 947 -88.08 -48.89 38.04
N GLN A 948 -87.97 -48.53 36.76
CA GLN A 948 -89.02 -47.81 36.01
C GLN A 948 -90.29 -48.66 35.84
N ARG A 949 -90.15 -49.96 35.54
CA ARG A 949 -91.29 -50.90 35.50
C ARG A 949 -91.95 -51.06 36.87
N LEU A 950 -91.15 -51.19 37.93
CA LEU A 950 -91.66 -51.28 39.32
C LEU A 950 -92.45 -50.02 39.71
N HIS A 951 -91.96 -48.83 39.32
CA HIS A 951 -92.68 -47.58 39.54
C HIS A 951 -94.00 -47.53 38.77
N THR A 952 -94.02 -47.95 37.50
CA THR A 952 -95.24 -48.00 36.68
C THR A 952 -96.30 -48.90 37.34
N VAL A 953 -95.92 -50.10 37.77
CA VAL A 953 -96.82 -51.03 38.47
C VAL A 953 -97.30 -50.50 39.83
N GLU A 954 -96.48 -49.74 40.56
CA GLU A 954 -96.93 -49.07 41.80
C GLU A 954 -97.89 -47.91 41.52
N VAL A 955 -97.73 -47.18 40.41
CA VAL A 955 -98.68 -46.14 39.95
C VAL A 955 -100.00 -46.78 39.53
N GLU A 956 -99.98 -47.86 38.75
CA GLU A 956 -101.18 -48.65 38.40
C GLU A 956 -101.87 -49.20 39.66
N ARG A 957 -101.12 -49.75 40.62
CA ARG A 957 -101.66 -50.22 41.92
C ARG A 957 -102.29 -49.08 42.75
N ARG A 958 -101.83 -47.84 42.58
CA ARG A 958 -102.46 -46.65 43.19
C ARG A 958 -103.71 -46.21 42.42
N SER A 959 -103.70 -46.24 41.08
CA SER A 959 -104.90 -45.98 40.25
C SER A 959 -106.04 -46.94 40.60
N LEU A 960 -105.76 -48.26 40.55
CA LEU A 960 -106.73 -49.30 40.88
C LEU A 960 -107.26 -49.20 42.32
N ARG A 961 -106.49 -48.65 43.27
CA ARG A 961 -106.97 -48.37 44.63
C ARG A 961 -107.91 -47.17 44.70
N LEU A 962 -107.71 -46.14 43.85
CA LEU A 962 -108.62 -45.02 43.72
C LEU A 962 -109.92 -45.46 43.04
N GLU A 963 -109.83 -46.20 41.93
CA GLU A 963 -111.00 -46.77 41.23
C GLU A 963 -111.84 -47.69 42.13
N LEU A 964 -111.20 -48.52 42.97
CA LEU A 964 -111.90 -49.39 43.94
C LEU A 964 -112.56 -48.58 45.08
N ALA A 965 -111.98 -47.45 45.48
CA ALA A 965 -112.63 -46.52 46.41
C ALA A 965 -113.82 -45.80 45.76
N GLU A 966 -113.71 -45.43 44.49
CA GLU A 966 -114.77 -44.78 43.70
C GLU A 966 -115.92 -45.75 43.41
N PHE A 967 -115.65 -47.03 43.10
CA PHE A 967 -116.66 -48.08 43.01
C PHE A 967 -117.42 -48.28 44.33
N LYS A 968 -116.75 -48.18 45.48
CA LYS A 968 -117.43 -48.23 46.80
C LYS A 968 -118.33 -47.01 47.04
N LEU A 969 -117.94 -45.84 46.54
CA LEU A 969 -118.76 -44.62 46.60
C LEU A 969 -119.98 -44.69 45.66
N ASN A 970 -119.82 -45.30 44.49
CA ASN A 970 -120.91 -45.45 43.52
C ASN A 970 -121.89 -46.56 43.93
N PHE A 971 -121.43 -47.62 44.62
CA PHE A 971 -122.30 -48.65 45.19
C PHE A 971 -123.21 -48.11 46.31
N SER A 972 -122.77 -47.13 47.10
CA SER A 972 -123.63 -46.47 48.10
C SER A 972 -124.60 -45.45 47.46
N LYS A 973 -124.23 -44.80 46.35
CA LYS A 973 -125.14 -43.95 45.56
C LYS A 973 -126.28 -44.73 44.90
N MET A 974 -126.01 -45.86 44.22
CA MET A 974 -127.09 -46.67 43.61
C MET A 974 -128.13 -47.12 44.65
N LYS A 975 -127.73 -47.30 45.92
CA LYS A 975 -128.63 -47.65 47.02
C LYS A 975 -129.51 -46.47 47.52
N GLN A 976 -129.25 -45.24 47.10
CA GLN A 976 -130.11 -44.06 47.33
C GLN A 976 -130.88 -43.58 46.08
N GLU A 977 -130.56 -44.12 44.91
CA GLU A 977 -131.18 -43.72 43.63
C GLU A 977 -132.37 -44.61 43.25
N ALA A 978 -132.49 -45.81 43.84
CA ALA A 978 -133.66 -46.69 43.68
C ALA A 978 -134.97 -46.03 44.16
N ASP A 979 -134.97 -45.38 45.34
CA ASP A 979 -136.17 -44.80 45.96
C ASP A 979 -136.59 -43.43 45.36
N LYS A 980 -135.88 -42.93 44.35
CA LYS A 980 -136.14 -41.63 43.69
C LYS A 980 -136.63 -41.73 42.26
N ALA A 981 -136.71 -42.93 41.70
CA ALA A 981 -137.09 -43.17 40.31
C ALA A 981 -138.61 -43.10 40.01
N GLN A 982 -139.47 -42.84 41.01
CA GLN A 982 -140.93 -42.95 40.88
C GLN A 982 -141.72 -41.64 41.01
N SER A 983 -141.07 -40.48 41.22
CA SER A 983 -141.75 -39.19 41.45
C SER A 983 -141.34 -38.02 40.53
N LEU A 984 -140.77 -38.33 39.34
CA LEU A 984 -140.60 -37.37 38.24
C LEU A 984 -141.23 -37.88 36.94
N LYS A 985 -142.52 -38.25 37.03
CA LYS A 985 -143.44 -38.13 35.90
C LYS A 985 -144.10 -36.77 36.04
N GLU A 986 -144.00 -35.95 34.99
CA GLU A 986 -144.23 -34.49 35.03
C GLU A 986 -143.08 -33.75 35.77
N GLN A 987 -142.55 -32.59 35.33
CA GLN A 987 -142.95 -31.70 34.22
C GLN A 987 -141.75 -31.36 33.30
N LEU A 988 -142.03 -31.32 31.98
CA LEU A 988 -141.16 -30.71 30.96
C LEU A 988 -141.41 -29.20 30.90
N SER A 989 -140.37 -28.35 30.74
CA SER A 989 -140.26 -27.45 29.56
C SER A 989 -139.12 -26.40 29.56
N LEU A 990 -138.36 -26.41 28.44
CA LEU A 990 -137.90 -25.25 27.62
C LEU A 990 -136.72 -24.31 28.03
N PHE A 991 -136.20 -23.66 26.96
CA PHE A 991 -135.13 -22.63 26.82
C PHE A 991 -133.67 -23.09 27.09
N LYS A 992 -132.66 -23.05 26.18
CA LYS A 992 -132.32 -22.45 24.85
C LYS A 992 -131.72 -21.02 24.76
N GLN A 993 -130.43 -20.99 24.39
CA GLN A 993 -129.70 -20.11 23.43
C GLN A 993 -129.31 -18.64 23.77
N SER A 994 -128.13 -18.22 23.26
CA SER A 994 -127.50 -16.87 23.32
C SER A 994 -126.58 -16.59 22.09
N LYS A 995 -125.90 -15.42 21.97
CA LYS A 995 -125.33 -14.91 20.68
C LYS A 995 -124.10 -13.95 20.75
N LEU A 996 -123.14 -14.16 19.82
CA LEU A 996 -122.42 -13.19 18.93
C LEU A 996 -121.46 -12.04 19.42
N ILE A 997 -120.40 -11.79 18.63
CA ILE A 997 -119.79 -10.48 18.20
C ILE A 997 -118.93 -9.63 19.19
N ALA A 998 -117.99 -8.72 18.81
CA ALA A 998 -116.86 -8.67 17.81
C ALA A 998 -116.05 -7.32 17.90
N HIS A 999 -115.08 -7.10 16.98
CA HIS A 999 -114.51 -5.81 16.48
C HIS A 999 -113.26 -5.10 17.10
N LYS A 1000 -112.54 -4.38 16.20
CA LYS A 1000 -111.28 -3.57 16.32
C LYS A 1000 -109.97 -4.37 16.49
N ARG A 1001 -108.83 -3.96 15.92
CA ARG A 1001 -108.45 -2.64 15.34
C ARG A 1001 -107.51 -2.79 14.12
N PHE A 1002 -107.66 -1.92 13.11
CA PHE A 1002 -106.66 -1.69 12.05
C PHE A 1002 -105.59 -0.73 12.61
N GLY A 1003 -104.29 -0.92 12.32
CA GLY A 1003 -103.26 -0.01 12.85
C GLY A 1003 -101.78 -0.30 12.58
N SER A 1004 -101.39 -1.53 12.21
CA SER A 1004 -99.96 -1.88 12.00
C SER A 1004 -99.39 -1.52 10.63
N ALA A 1005 -100.24 -1.28 9.63
CA ALA A 1005 -99.85 -1.14 8.21
C ALA A 1005 -99.26 0.25 7.83
N SER A 1006 -98.67 0.98 8.78
CA SER A 1006 -98.07 2.30 8.54
C SER A 1006 -96.71 2.52 9.21
N GLU A 1007 -96.23 1.59 10.04
CA GLU A 1007 -94.90 1.69 10.67
C GLU A 1007 -93.81 0.98 9.84
N GLU A 1008 -94.17 -0.08 9.11
CA GLU A 1008 -93.22 -0.85 8.27
C GLU A 1008 -92.61 -0.01 7.13
N LEU A 1009 -93.34 0.98 6.60
CA LEU A 1009 -92.85 1.85 5.52
C LEU A 1009 -91.73 2.82 5.99
N ASN A 1010 -91.82 3.34 7.23
CA ASN A 1010 -90.79 4.20 7.80
C ASN A 1010 -89.48 3.43 8.08
N ASN A 1011 -89.59 2.14 8.42
CA ASN A 1011 -88.42 1.31 8.69
C ASN A 1011 -87.62 0.98 7.42
N ALA A 1012 -88.26 0.89 6.25
CA ALA A 1012 -87.55 0.64 4.99
C ALA A 1012 -86.62 1.81 4.59
N LEU A 1013 -87.12 3.04 4.69
CA LEU A 1013 -86.42 4.25 4.21
C LEU A 1013 -85.14 4.58 5.00
N HIS A 1014 -85.00 4.09 6.24
CA HIS A 1014 -83.82 4.32 7.06
C HIS A 1014 -82.59 3.50 6.62
N TRP A 1015 -82.81 2.29 6.07
CA TRP A 1015 -81.73 1.40 5.62
C TRP A 1015 -81.13 1.86 4.28
N GLU A 1016 -81.96 2.39 3.38
CA GLU A 1016 -81.52 2.97 2.11
C GLU A 1016 -80.56 4.16 2.34
N HIS A 1017 -80.88 5.03 3.32
CA HIS A 1017 -80.01 6.15 3.70
C HIS A 1017 -78.66 5.67 4.27
N GLN A 1018 -78.65 4.57 5.03
CA GLN A 1018 -77.43 4.02 5.64
C GLN A 1018 -76.52 3.33 4.61
N ALA A 1019 -77.11 2.68 3.59
CA ALA A 1019 -76.37 2.15 2.44
C ALA A 1019 -75.73 3.27 1.59
N GLN A 1020 -76.44 4.39 1.40
CA GLN A 1020 -75.94 5.52 0.61
C GLN A 1020 -74.74 6.22 1.27
N VAL A 1021 -74.68 6.28 2.61
CA VAL A 1021 -73.51 6.79 3.34
C VAL A 1021 -72.28 5.90 3.13
N LEU A 1022 -72.42 4.58 3.26
CA LEU A 1022 -71.31 3.64 3.04
C LEU A 1022 -70.77 3.66 1.61
N LEU A 1023 -71.64 3.86 0.61
CA LEU A 1023 -71.21 4.05 -0.78
C LEU A 1023 -70.41 5.36 -0.98
N ASN A 1024 -70.82 6.44 -0.32
CA ASN A 1024 -70.07 7.70 -0.37
C ASN A 1024 -68.71 7.58 0.33
N GLU A 1025 -68.63 6.88 1.48
CA GLU A 1025 -67.36 6.63 2.17
C GLU A 1025 -66.39 5.77 1.32
N GLN A 1026 -66.90 4.74 0.63
CA GLN A 1026 -66.07 3.95 -0.31
C GLN A 1026 -65.62 4.76 -1.52
N ALA A 1027 -66.48 5.62 -2.09
CA ALA A 1027 -66.11 6.54 -3.16
C ALA A 1027 -65.03 7.54 -2.70
N GLN A 1028 -65.14 8.07 -1.48
CA GLN A 1028 -64.18 8.99 -0.89
C GLN A 1028 -62.83 8.32 -0.60
N GLN A 1029 -62.80 7.07 -0.15
CA GLN A 1029 -61.58 6.28 0.01
C GLN A 1029 -60.91 5.96 -1.34
N LEU A 1030 -61.69 5.65 -2.38
CA LEU A 1030 -61.18 5.48 -3.74
C LEU A 1030 -60.60 6.78 -4.30
N GLN A 1031 -61.22 7.93 -4.03
CA GLN A 1031 -60.69 9.22 -4.45
C GLN A 1031 -59.44 9.62 -3.67
N GLU A 1032 -59.34 9.32 -2.37
CA GLU A 1032 -58.07 9.45 -1.63
C GLU A 1032 -56.97 8.56 -2.20
N LEU A 1033 -57.27 7.32 -2.59
CA LEU A 1033 -56.30 6.43 -3.23
C LEU A 1033 -55.87 6.95 -4.61
N ASN A 1034 -56.80 7.49 -5.41
CA ASN A 1034 -56.47 8.12 -6.69
C ASN A 1034 -55.56 9.35 -6.50
N ASN A 1035 -55.88 10.22 -5.55
CA ASN A 1035 -55.06 11.39 -5.24
C ASN A 1035 -53.65 11.00 -4.75
N LYS A 1036 -53.52 9.91 -3.97
CA LYS A 1036 -52.21 9.36 -3.54
C LYS A 1036 -51.44 8.73 -4.71
N LEU A 1037 -52.13 8.16 -5.68
CA LEU A 1037 -51.54 7.62 -6.91
C LEU A 1037 -51.04 8.75 -7.84
N GLU A 1038 -51.82 9.82 -8.02
CA GLU A 1038 -51.38 11.03 -8.74
C GLU A 1038 -50.20 11.70 -8.04
N LEU A 1039 -50.20 11.78 -6.71
CA LEU A 1039 -49.06 12.31 -5.96
C LEU A 1039 -47.79 11.50 -6.24
N HIS A 1040 -47.84 10.17 -6.14
CA HIS A 1040 -46.70 9.32 -6.47
C HIS A 1040 -46.28 9.42 -7.95
N SER A 1041 -47.22 9.58 -8.89
CA SER A 1041 -46.91 9.79 -10.30
C SER A 1041 -46.20 11.13 -10.54
N SER A 1042 -46.59 12.21 -9.84
CA SER A 1042 -45.89 13.49 -9.89
C SER A 1042 -44.48 13.41 -9.27
N GLU A 1043 -44.32 12.74 -8.12
CA GLU A 1043 -42.99 12.50 -7.55
C GLU A 1043 -42.09 11.68 -8.49
N GLU A 1044 -42.65 10.72 -9.23
CA GLU A 1044 -41.90 9.91 -10.20
C GLU A 1044 -41.52 10.73 -11.44
N ALA A 1045 -42.36 11.66 -11.89
CA ALA A 1045 -42.01 12.64 -12.92
C ALA A 1045 -40.86 13.56 -12.45
N ASP A 1046 -40.91 14.09 -11.22
CA ASP A 1046 -39.85 14.93 -10.65
C ASP A 1046 -38.53 14.17 -10.50
N LYS A 1047 -38.57 12.92 -10.02
CA LYS A 1047 -37.39 12.04 -9.94
C LYS A 1047 -36.78 11.81 -11.33
N ASN A 1048 -37.61 11.62 -12.36
CA ASN A 1048 -37.15 11.51 -13.75
C ASN A 1048 -36.57 12.83 -14.31
N GLN A 1049 -37.09 14.00 -13.92
CA GLN A 1049 -36.47 15.28 -14.27
C GLN A 1049 -35.08 15.44 -13.62
N VAL A 1050 -34.94 15.14 -12.33
CA VAL A 1050 -33.64 15.20 -11.62
C VAL A 1050 -32.63 14.21 -12.22
N LEU A 1051 -33.07 13.03 -12.66
CA LEU A 1051 -32.24 12.10 -13.42
C LEU A 1051 -31.83 12.68 -14.78
N SER A 1052 -32.72 13.35 -15.51
CA SER A 1052 -32.40 14.03 -16.76
C SER A 1052 -31.35 15.15 -16.57
N GLU A 1053 -31.51 15.98 -15.54
CA GLU A 1053 -30.57 17.06 -15.23
C GLU A 1053 -29.20 16.55 -14.78
N THR A 1054 -29.15 15.47 -14.00
CA THR A 1054 -27.87 14.86 -13.59
C THR A 1054 -27.17 14.15 -14.76
N VAL A 1055 -27.90 13.48 -15.65
CA VAL A 1055 -27.35 12.94 -16.92
C VAL A 1055 -26.82 14.08 -17.81
N LYS A 1056 -27.53 15.22 -17.87
CA LYS A 1056 -27.05 16.40 -18.61
C LYS A 1056 -25.73 16.93 -18.03
N ARG A 1057 -25.64 17.16 -16.71
CA ARG A 1057 -24.40 17.60 -16.04
C ARG A 1057 -23.24 16.59 -16.24
N LEU A 1058 -23.53 15.29 -16.23
CA LEU A 1058 -22.56 14.24 -16.54
C LEU A 1058 -22.05 14.34 -17.99
N SER A 1059 -22.93 14.65 -18.95
CA SER A 1059 -22.55 14.86 -20.36
C SER A 1059 -21.68 16.11 -20.55
N GLU A 1060 -21.97 17.19 -19.81
CA GLU A 1060 -21.20 18.45 -19.83
C GLU A 1060 -19.80 18.23 -19.24
N ALA A 1061 -19.69 17.54 -18.10
CA ALA A 1061 -18.41 17.14 -17.50
C ALA A 1061 -17.60 16.22 -18.43
N LYS A 1062 -18.25 15.26 -19.10
CA LYS A 1062 -17.62 14.37 -20.10
C LYS A 1062 -17.09 15.13 -21.32
N MET A 1063 -17.75 16.21 -21.73
CA MET A 1063 -17.27 17.08 -22.80
C MET A 1063 -16.13 17.99 -22.35
N GLU A 1064 -16.13 18.49 -21.12
CA GLU A 1064 -14.99 19.26 -20.59
C GLU A 1064 -13.74 18.39 -20.39
N LEU A 1065 -13.90 17.15 -19.91
CA LEU A 1065 -12.80 16.17 -19.84
C LEU A 1065 -12.12 15.99 -21.22
N ARG A 1066 -12.91 15.92 -22.30
CA ARG A 1066 -12.41 15.85 -23.68
C ARG A 1066 -11.66 17.11 -24.12
N ARG A 1067 -12.06 18.29 -23.66
CA ARG A 1067 -11.30 19.53 -23.92
C ARG A 1067 -9.95 19.52 -23.20
N LYS A 1068 -9.93 19.11 -21.92
CA LYS A 1068 -8.68 18.98 -21.14
C LYS A 1068 -7.72 17.94 -21.74
N ASP A 1069 -8.23 16.79 -22.17
CA ASP A 1069 -7.45 15.77 -22.90
C ASP A 1069 -6.87 16.31 -24.21
N GLN A 1070 -7.61 17.13 -24.97
CA GLN A 1070 -7.08 17.81 -26.16
C GLN A 1070 -5.98 18.84 -25.81
N SER A 1071 -6.14 19.62 -24.73
CA SER A 1071 -5.11 20.54 -24.24
C SER A 1071 -3.85 19.81 -23.76
N LEU A 1072 -3.99 18.66 -23.07
CA LEU A 1072 -2.86 17.83 -22.66
C LEU A 1072 -2.11 17.24 -23.87
N ARG A 1073 -2.83 16.79 -24.91
CA ARG A 1073 -2.20 16.36 -26.19
C ARG A 1073 -1.47 17.49 -26.91
N GLN A 1074 -1.88 18.75 -26.75
CA GLN A 1074 -1.15 19.91 -27.25
C GLN A 1074 0.09 20.20 -26.38
N LEU A 1075 -0.04 20.16 -25.06
CA LEU A 1075 1.07 20.40 -24.13
C LEU A 1075 2.18 19.35 -24.29
N ASN A 1076 1.84 18.06 -24.44
CA ASN A 1076 2.81 17.00 -24.68
C ASN A 1076 3.56 17.17 -26.01
N ARG A 1077 2.94 17.76 -27.05
CA ARG A 1077 3.65 18.07 -28.30
C ARG A 1077 4.70 19.17 -28.12
N LEU A 1078 4.37 20.19 -27.32
CA LEU A 1078 5.33 21.24 -26.96
C LEU A 1078 6.46 20.69 -26.07
N LEU A 1079 6.14 19.76 -25.16
CA LEU A 1079 7.15 19.04 -24.37
C LEU A 1079 8.12 18.26 -25.27
N THR A 1080 7.60 17.44 -26.20
CA THR A 1080 8.44 16.67 -27.13
C THR A 1080 9.30 17.54 -28.04
N GLN A 1081 8.81 18.74 -28.41
CA GLN A 1081 9.62 19.71 -29.16
C GLN A 1081 10.77 20.23 -28.29
N LEU A 1082 10.48 20.70 -27.06
CA LEU A 1082 11.52 21.17 -26.13
C LEU A 1082 12.55 20.07 -25.78
N GLU A 1083 12.14 18.80 -25.73
CA GLU A 1083 13.05 17.65 -25.57
C GLU A 1083 13.90 17.35 -26.81
N GLN A 1084 13.45 17.74 -27.99
CA GLN A 1084 14.22 17.64 -29.24
C GLN A 1084 15.18 18.83 -29.37
N ASP A 1085 14.72 20.05 -29.10
CA ASP A 1085 15.53 21.27 -29.06
C ASP A 1085 16.66 21.13 -28.01
N LYS A 1086 16.36 20.54 -26.84
CA LYS A 1086 17.34 20.22 -25.79
C LYS A 1086 18.38 19.18 -26.21
N ARG A 1087 18.04 18.26 -27.13
CA ARG A 1087 19.00 17.29 -27.70
C ARG A 1087 19.91 17.97 -28.71
N GLN A 1088 19.34 18.74 -29.64
CA GLN A 1088 20.12 19.54 -30.60
C GLN A 1088 21.06 20.54 -29.91
N LEU A 1089 20.64 21.15 -28.79
CA LEU A 1089 21.50 22.03 -28.00
C LEU A 1089 22.64 21.26 -27.30
N LYS A 1090 22.39 20.03 -26.81
CA LYS A 1090 23.46 19.17 -26.27
C LYS A 1090 24.47 18.76 -27.34
N GLU A 1091 23.99 18.36 -28.51
CA GLU A 1091 24.81 18.01 -29.68
C GLU A 1091 25.69 19.21 -30.08
N SER A 1092 25.10 20.40 -30.24
CA SER A 1092 25.83 21.64 -30.55
C SER A 1092 26.82 22.08 -29.47
N ILE A 1093 26.59 21.76 -28.19
CA ILE A 1093 27.56 22.00 -27.11
C ILE A 1093 28.71 21.01 -27.22
N HIS A 1094 28.43 19.72 -27.45
CA HIS A 1094 29.46 18.69 -27.59
C HIS A 1094 30.37 18.93 -28.81
N ASP A 1095 29.80 19.36 -29.94
CA ASP A 1095 30.57 19.76 -31.13
C ASP A 1095 31.49 20.96 -30.83
N ALA A 1096 31.02 21.94 -30.05
CA ALA A 1096 31.80 23.10 -29.64
C ALA A 1096 32.91 22.74 -28.63
N GLU A 1097 32.63 21.85 -27.66
CA GLU A 1097 33.61 21.30 -26.73
C GLU A 1097 34.70 20.51 -27.48
N SER A 1098 34.31 19.68 -28.45
CA SER A 1098 35.22 18.93 -29.33
C SER A 1098 36.12 19.87 -30.14
N ALA A 1099 35.56 20.92 -30.75
CA ALA A 1099 36.33 21.93 -31.48
C ALA A 1099 37.33 22.67 -30.58
N LEU A 1100 36.93 23.06 -29.36
CA LEU A 1100 37.81 23.70 -28.38
C LEU A 1100 38.92 22.74 -27.91
N CYS A 1101 38.62 21.45 -27.72
CA CYS A 1101 39.61 20.43 -27.40
C CYS A 1101 40.62 20.21 -28.53
N MET A 1102 40.21 20.31 -29.79
CA MET A 1102 41.14 20.24 -30.94
C MET A 1102 42.02 21.48 -31.02
N ALA A 1103 41.45 22.69 -30.95
CA ALA A 1103 42.22 23.93 -30.94
C ALA A 1103 43.23 24.01 -29.75
N ALA A 1104 42.90 23.42 -28.60
CA ALA A 1104 43.82 23.27 -27.48
C ALA A 1104 45.01 22.34 -27.79
N LYS A 1105 44.76 21.19 -28.44
CA LYS A 1105 45.80 20.25 -28.89
C LYS A 1105 46.70 20.87 -29.95
N ASP A 1106 46.13 21.58 -30.93
CA ASP A 1106 46.89 22.25 -31.99
C ASP A 1106 47.79 23.36 -31.41
N ARG A 1107 47.29 24.11 -30.42
CA ARG A 1107 48.09 25.07 -29.65
C ARG A 1107 49.24 24.39 -28.90
N GLU A 1108 49.01 23.23 -28.28
CA GLU A 1108 50.05 22.48 -27.58
C GLU A 1108 51.10 21.89 -28.55
N PHE A 1109 50.66 21.42 -29.72
CA PHE A 1109 51.54 20.99 -30.81
C PHE A 1109 52.44 22.13 -31.30
N ILE A 1110 51.88 23.33 -31.52
CA ILE A 1110 52.66 24.54 -31.87
C ILE A 1110 53.68 24.89 -30.77
N ILE A 1111 53.28 24.85 -29.49
CA ILE A 1111 54.19 25.10 -28.36
C ILE A 1111 55.34 24.08 -28.35
N ASN A 1112 55.08 22.81 -28.65
CA ASN A 1112 56.10 21.77 -28.68
C ASN A 1112 57.02 21.87 -29.91
N GLN A 1113 56.50 22.30 -31.07
CA GLN A 1113 57.36 22.69 -32.20
C GLN A 1113 58.24 23.89 -31.88
N MET A 1114 57.70 24.95 -31.26
CA MET A 1114 58.49 26.12 -30.85
C MET A 1114 59.61 25.75 -29.87
N LYS A 1115 59.34 24.89 -28.88
CA LYS A 1115 60.38 24.34 -27.98
C LYS A 1115 61.43 23.52 -28.72
N SER A 1116 61.08 22.81 -29.80
CA SER A 1116 62.03 22.06 -30.63
C SER A 1116 62.88 22.97 -31.53
N VAL A 1117 62.35 24.11 -31.95
CA VAL A 1117 63.13 25.16 -32.65
C VAL A 1117 64.03 25.90 -31.67
N GLU A 1118 63.55 26.17 -30.45
CA GLU A 1118 64.34 26.79 -29.38
C GLU A 1118 65.50 25.89 -28.92
N SER A 1119 65.26 24.58 -28.74
CA SER A 1119 66.33 23.64 -28.36
C SER A 1119 67.37 23.42 -29.46
N THR A 1120 66.97 23.45 -30.74
CA THR A 1120 67.92 23.37 -31.88
C THR A 1120 68.68 24.68 -32.10
N LEU A 1121 68.08 25.84 -31.82
CA LEU A 1121 68.81 27.11 -31.75
C LEU A 1121 69.79 27.14 -30.57
N HIS A 1122 69.44 26.54 -29.43
CA HIS A 1122 70.35 26.37 -28.30
C HIS A 1122 71.54 25.47 -28.65
N THR A 1123 71.35 24.30 -29.26
CA THR A 1123 72.49 23.44 -29.64
C THR A 1123 73.38 24.07 -30.71
N VAL A 1124 72.83 24.85 -31.65
CA VAL A 1124 73.63 25.66 -32.59
C VAL A 1124 74.42 26.76 -31.84
N ARG A 1125 73.79 27.45 -30.88
CA ARG A 1125 74.46 28.46 -30.05
C ARG A 1125 75.63 27.86 -29.26
N ASP A 1126 75.41 26.72 -28.61
CA ASP A 1126 76.41 26.03 -27.81
C ASP A 1126 77.55 25.47 -28.69
N GLN A 1127 77.26 25.02 -29.91
CA GLN A 1127 78.28 24.68 -30.91
C GLN A 1127 79.10 25.91 -31.35
N THR A 1128 78.48 27.08 -31.54
CA THR A 1128 79.24 28.32 -31.84
C THR A 1128 80.08 28.80 -30.65
N LEU A 1129 79.63 28.56 -29.40
CA LEU A 1129 80.42 28.85 -28.19
C LEU A 1129 81.63 27.90 -28.08
N LEU A 1130 81.44 26.60 -28.30
CA LEU A 1130 82.53 25.61 -28.34
C LEU A 1130 83.53 25.89 -29.48
N SER A 1131 83.08 26.49 -30.58
CA SER A 1131 83.92 26.88 -31.72
C SER A 1131 84.86 28.07 -31.40
N TRP A 1132 84.52 28.92 -30.43
CA TRP A 1132 85.34 30.09 -30.07
C TRP A 1132 86.57 29.75 -29.22
N THR A 1133 86.57 28.62 -28.52
CA THR A 1133 87.66 28.23 -27.59
C THR A 1133 88.90 27.63 -28.28
N ALA A 1134 88.85 27.40 -29.60
CA ALA A 1134 89.83 26.57 -30.31
C ALA A 1134 90.24 27.10 -31.70
N ALA A 1135 90.54 28.40 -31.84
CA ALA A 1135 90.96 28.98 -33.12
C ALA A 1135 92.04 30.08 -33.02
N THR A 1136 93.29 29.70 -32.75
CA THR A 1136 94.44 30.47 -33.24
C THR A 1136 94.87 29.97 -34.62
N ARG A 1137 94.74 30.83 -35.63
CA ARG A 1137 95.34 30.74 -36.99
C ARG A 1137 94.59 29.93 -38.08
N ASN A 1138 93.71 30.68 -38.75
CA ASN A 1138 93.35 30.63 -40.19
C ASN A 1138 92.45 29.51 -40.76
N ASP A 1139 91.56 29.97 -41.65
CA ASP A 1139 90.94 29.33 -42.82
C ASP A 1139 90.11 28.04 -42.64
N PHE A 1140 88.87 28.21 -42.17
CA PHE A 1140 87.74 27.34 -42.52
C PHE A 1140 86.53 28.16 -43.00
N THR A 1141 85.85 27.68 -44.04
CA THR A 1141 84.64 28.33 -44.58
C THR A 1141 83.38 27.81 -43.89
N LEU A 1142 82.55 28.73 -43.40
CA LEU A 1142 81.24 28.41 -42.82
C LEU A 1142 80.28 27.88 -43.91
N GLN A 1143 79.99 26.58 -43.89
CA GLN A 1143 78.78 26.07 -44.53
C GLN A 1143 77.62 26.16 -43.53
N LEU A 1144 76.60 26.97 -43.83
CA LEU A 1144 75.33 26.90 -43.13
C LEU A 1144 74.71 25.50 -43.33
N PRO A 1145 74.11 24.90 -42.29
CA PRO A 1145 73.17 23.81 -42.47
C PRO A 1145 72.05 24.27 -43.41
N LYS A 1146 71.85 23.56 -44.53
CA LYS A 1146 70.66 23.79 -45.36
C LYS A 1146 69.44 23.35 -44.56
N LEU A 1147 68.50 24.26 -44.34
CA LEU A 1147 67.15 23.92 -43.91
C LEU A 1147 66.50 23.08 -45.02
N HIS A 1148 66.54 21.77 -44.86
CA HIS A 1148 65.65 20.87 -45.58
C HIS A 1148 64.25 21.05 -45.00
N LEU A 1149 63.41 21.82 -45.70
CA LEU A 1149 61.96 21.67 -45.56
C LEU A 1149 61.59 20.29 -46.12
N GLU A 1150 61.54 19.28 -45.27
CA GLU A 1150 60.86 18.04 -45.61
C GLU A 1150 59.40 18.37 -45.90
N THR A 1151 59.03 18.22 -47.17
CA THR A 1151 57.68 18.53 -47.66
C THR A 1151 56.77 17.36 -47.31
N PHE A 1152 56.33 17.31 -46.06
CA PHE A 1152 55.39 16.27 -45.61
C PHE A 1152 54.06 16.36 -46.37
N ALA A 1153 53.49 15.19 -46.64
CA ALA A 1153 52.47 15.01 -47.66
C ALA A 1153 51.14 15.74 -47.35
N VAL A 1154 50.52 16.29 -48.39
CA VAL A 1154 49.18 16.89 -48.31
C VAL A 1154 48.12 15.79 -48.42
N GLU A 1155 47.86 15.11 -47.30
CA GLU A 1155 46.64 14.32 -47.09
C GLU A 1155 46.05 14.66 -45.72
N GLY A 1156 44.77 15.06 -45.67
CA GLY A 1156 43.98 15.16 -44.43
C GLY A 1156 43.42 16.53 -44.05
N LEU A 1157 43.94 17.66 -44.55
CA LEU A 1157 43.43 18.99 -44.18
C LEU A 1157 42.35 19.51 -45.15
N LYS A 1158 41.09 19.11 -44.91
CA LYS A 1158 39.95 19.96 -45.26
C LYS A 1158 39.93 21.14 -44.28
N GLY A 1159 40.01 22.37 -44.79
CA GLY A 1159 40.20 23.55 -43.95
C GLY A 1159 39.05 23.80 -42.96
N GLY A 1160 39.41 24.01 -41.69
CA GLY A 1160 38.53 24.63 -40.71
C GLY A 1160 38.42 26.16 -40.93
N PRO A 1161 37.40 26.83 -40.36
CA PRO A 1161 37.12 28.26 -40.65
C PRO A 1161 38.26 29.23 -40.28
N GLU A 1162 39.11 28.86 -39.33
CA GLU A 1162 40.12 29.74 -38.73
C GLU A 1162 41.24 30.14 -39.71
N VAL A 1163 41.50 29.32 -40.73
CA VAL A 1163 42.51 29.62 -41.77
C VAL A 1163 42.06 30.78 -42.68
N VAL A 1164 40.76 30.97 -42.87
CA VAL A 1164 40.21 32.05 -43.70
C VAL A 1164 40.40 33.42 -43.03
N ALA A 1165 40.26 33.48 -41.70
CA ALA A 1165 40.36 34.72 -40.92
C ALA A 1165 41.75 35.39 -41.00
N PHE A 1166 42.81 34.64 -41.27
CA PHE A 1166 44.18 35.17 -41.36
C PHE A 1166 44.59 35.69 -42.75
N GLN A 1167 43.75 35.56 -43.79
CA GLN A 1167 44.08 36.09 -45.13
C GLN A 1167 43.46 37.46 -45.45
N GLU A 1168 42.38 37.89 -44.78
CA GLU A 1168 41.74 39.18 -45.08
C GLU A 1168 42.40 40.40 -44.42
N GLN A 1169 43.29 40.22 -43.45
CA GLN A 1169 43.78 41.30 -42.59
C GLN A 1169 45.01 42.09 -43.11
N ASN A 1170 45.35 41.99 -44.40
CA ASN A 1170 46.57 42.62 -44.98
C ASN A 1170 46.30 43.64 -46.10
N THR A 1171 45.04 43.99 -46.35
CA THR A 1171 44.64 44.96 -47.39
C THR A 1171 43.75 46.07 -46.86
N ASP A 1172 44.28 46.89 -45.96
CA ASP A 1172 43.84 48.30 -45.88
C ASP A 1172 44.93 49.22 -45.31
N LYS A 1173 45.61 49.94 -46.22
CA LYS A 1173 46.55 51.03 -45.91
C LYS A 1173 46.37 52.15 -46.95
N ASN A 1174 45.51 53.12 -46.67
CA ASN A 1174 45.61 54.48 -47.19
C ASN A 1174 44.72 55.46 -46.40
N THR A 1175 45.08 56.74 -46.38
CA THR A 1175 44.38 57.89 -45.75
C THR A 1175 44.02 57.71 -44.25
N VAL A 1176 44.69 58.30 -43.25
CA VAL A 1176 45.32 59.64 -43.07
C VAL A 1176 44.30 60.78 -42.98
N SER A 1177 44.50 61.67 -41.97
CA SER A 1177 43.73 62.87 -41.59
C SER A 1177 42.37 62.63 -40.88
N GLU A 1178 41.94 63.40 -39.87
CA GLU A 1178 42.66 64.40 -39.03
C GLU A 1178 41.94 64.66 -37.67
N MET A 1179 42.62 65.40 -36.76
CA MET A 1179 42.09 66.29 -35.69
C MET A 1179 40.80 65.85 -34.92
N LYS A 1180 40.90 65.36 -33.67
CA LYS A 1180 41.04 66.10 -32.38
C LYS A 1180 39.75 66.70 -31.77
N ARG A 1181 39.57 66.40 -30.47
CA ARG A 1181 38.60 66.99 -29.49
C ARG A 1181 37.14 66.57 -29.71
N GLU A 1182 36.26 66.52 -28.70
CA GLU A 1182 36.39 66.99 -27.29
C GLU A 1182 35.71 66.04 -26.27
N LYS A 1183 35.94 66.29 -24.97
CA LYS A 1183 35.30 65.66 -23.80
C LYS A 1183 34.09 66.52 -23.34
N PRO A 1184 33.23 66.08 -22.39
CA PRO A 1184 32.68 64.73 -22.15
C PRO A 1184 31.19 64.72 -21.63
N ARG A 1185 30.67 63.51 -21.37
CA ARG A 1185 29.62 63.14 -20.35
C ARG A 1185 28.15 63.57 -20.54
N LYS A 1186 27.30 62.59 -20.22
CA LYS A 1186 25.82 62.58 -20.10
C LYS A 1186 25.06 62.66 -21.45
N CYS A 1187 23.94 61.96 -21.61
CA CYS A 1187 23.33 60.96 -20.72
C CYS A 1187 23.71 59.54 -21.11
#